data_AF-E1R2S7-F1
#
_entry.id   AF-E1R2S7-F1
#
_cell.length_a   1.000
_cell.length_b   1.000
_cell.length_c   1.000
_cell.angle_alpha   90.00
_cell.angle_beta   90.00
_cell.angle_gamma   90.00
#
_symmetry.space_group_name_H-M   'P 1'
#
loop_
_entity.id
_entity.type
_entity.pdbx_description
1 polymer ?
#
loop_
_entity_poly.entity_id
_entity_poly.type
_entity_poly.pdbx_seq_one_letter_code
_entity_poly.pdbx_strand_id
1 'polypeptide(L)'
;MKKTNHTIFPQLIGERISAYAKRAAEKMWVLLEEPQFSIQIGAAESETPETLRYRPLRQGEIYAEWGWGGLWGYLTLPKALDEDPRYLFLRIQGECTIYHRGVAYAGIDTAHPYARIPEDASELYVWCGTYQTGLWMREGETQFPFPIGRSLVYGGASLVKKDPLYWEFYHRLSFLDDQVTTLLAEYGIRNKTNEYHTTLHRIPPGLRRLLQTAAKALDIYDRCGASEALKALRSTAASFQGDFFSGRIAAVGNSHLDLVWLWPRSITHKKNIHTASTLVRLLETYPKMRFTFSQPYLIEQLKDESPALYCQMRHFIENGRLELTGGMYVESDTLLPCGEALARSFVLGQQFFLKETGTYSTILWLPDVFGYSQSIPQIAVAAGCRYFFTTKLSWSALHRFPYTSFIWSSPDGSQLIAHLSQVGYESRANCGELLQCSYTNQQAGIWDTSLLTYGFGDGGGGVTEEQCERIALAESAPGIPVTYPSRADDFFRELSIYADDLPVYKGELYLEYHRGCYTTARTMKSAYRSVEKGLQTLEAAACAAGTRYDTAAFWKRLVFMQFHDALPGSSISEVYKELIPELLSTAEELAHEAETLLEGEGQFLSCFNPHAVDTIHPISLSQEELGKIQKRDGGVPWQLLSDGSSISLLHLEALEGKRIILDSKPLDSALLGRALQTDPYSVALDQVRVEFSRESGMLAALEIEGIPLLVREGFFSLHADRPSDFEAWEIDYHSSWGERVDASGSLTVTESGPLMVQITSSISIGAESSMDVRYTLYKDLPYLFISLDIDWRERYSLLTYTIPTGYKGRWARFGTPFGSIDRSAQSGSTEHEAHWEDPASRWAAITDGMGRGLAVISESTYGWRISDGDLRLSLIRSVHSSDDKNPGVSTDFPDIGRHTIRFAIGTYQGRCSDGRPNSAQAADLLYTPALTYTGDGIASFLHWIDTGSLAVGWIKECEEANGIIIRCHECAGAEGVAKLSFSLPYGLAEFVDLLERPQSELAIVRNQVSIPYKPYQLISLRLSFL
;
A
#
# COMPACT_ATOMS: atom_id res chain seq x y z
N MET A 1 -36.18 45.55 36.99
CA MET A 1 -35.15 44.49 36.97
C MET A 1 -34.14 44.78 38.07
N LYS A 2 -34.13 43.99 39.16
CA LYS A 2 -33.11 44.13 40.21
C LYS A 2 -31.79 43.58 39.66
N LYS A 3 -30.72 44.39 39.71
CA LYS A 3 -29.34 43.97 39.39
C LYS A 3 -28.89 42.96 40.46
N THR A 4 -29.05 41.67 40.19
CA THR A 4 -28.39 40.61 40.93
C THR A 4 -26.95 40.49 40.44
N ASN A 5 -25.98 40.54 41.37
CA ASN A 5 -24.59 40.21 41.09
C ASN A 5 -24.52 38.74 40.66
N HIS A 6 -24.50 38.48 39.35
CA HIS A 6 -24.26 37.14 38.83
C HIS A 6 -22.76 36.90 38.79
N THR A 7 -22.21 36.35 39.88
CA THR A 7 -20.89 35.71 39.82
C THR A 7 -21.01 34.51 38.89
N ILE A 8 -20.23 34.50 37.82
CA ILE A 8 -20.17 33.38 36.89
C ILE A 8 -19.22 32.34 37.46
N PHE A 9 -19.63 31.07 37.43
CA PHE A 9 -18.80 29.93 37.80
C PHE A 9 -18.48 29.13 36.54
N PRO A 10 -17.37 29.44 35.83
CA PRO A 10 -16.96 28.75 34.59
C PRO A 10 -17.06 27.23 34.66
N GLN A 11 -16.67 26.66 35.80
CA GLN A 11 -16.65 25.22 36.07
C GLN A 11 -18.04 24.57 36.13
N LEU A 12 -19.12 25.36 36.20
CA LEU A 12 -20.51 24.84 36.22
C LEU A 12 -21.23 25.05 34.88
N ILE A 13 -20.60 25.74 33.91
CA ILE A 13 -21.27 26.07 32.65
C ILE A 13 -21.18 24.90 31.67
N GLY A 14 -20.04 24.23 31.56
CA GLY A 14 -19.86 23.14 30.61
C GLY A 14 -20.84 21.98 30.86
N GLU A 15 -20.92 21.45 32.08
CA GLU A 15 -21.92 20.41 32.40
C GLU A 15 -23.37 20.86 32.12
N ARG A 16 -23.70 22.15 32.29
CA ARG A 16 -25.01 22.69 31.91
C ARG A 16 -25.21 22.67 30.39
N ILE A 17 -24.21 23.03 29.60
CA ILE A 17 -24.29 22.97 28.13
C ILE A 17 -24.54 21.51 27.71
N SER A 18 -23.72 20.59 28.21
CA SER A 18 -23.84 19.15 27.92
C SER A 18 -25.23 18.59 28.27
N ALA A 19 -25.76 18.92 29.45
CA ALA A 19 -27.11 18.50 29.85
C ALA A 19 -28.22 19.04 28.94
N TYR A 20 -28.08 20.26 28.40
CA TYR A 20 -29.08 20.86 27.52
C TYR A 20 -28.92 20.35 26.08
N ALA A 21 -27.69 20.07 25.63
CA ALA A 21 -27.44 19.38 24.38
C ALA A 21 -28.15 18.01 24.38
N LYS A 22 -28.04 17.23 25.46
CA LYS A 22 -28.77 15.96 25.61
C LYS A 22 -30.30 16.14 25.53
N ARG A 23 -30.85 17.14 26.21
CA ARG A 23 -32.30 17.47 26.13
C ARG A 23 -32.74 17.94 24.73
N ALA A 24 -31.86 18.61 23.99
CA ALA A 24 -32.13 19.03 22.62
C ALA A 24 -32.09 17.82 21.66
N ALA A 25 -31.13 16.91 21.84
CA ALA A 25 -31.02 15.66 21.08
C ALA A 25 -32.30 14.81 21.19
N GLU A 26 -32.88 14.69 22.39
CA GLU A 26 -34.14 13.98 22.64
C GLU A 26 -35.36 14.54 21.86
N LYS A 27 -35.26 15.77 21.35
CA LYS A 27 -36.35 16.45 20.61
C LYS A 27 -36.04 16.61 19.12
N MET A 28 -34.83 16.27 18.69
CA MET A 28 -34.36 16.42 17.32
C MET A 28 -35.05 15.44 16.37
N TRP A 29 -35.23 14.21 16.83
CA TRP A 29 -35.91 13.15 16.10
C TRP A 29 -37.29 12.88 16.73
N VAL A 30 -38.35 13.18 15.98
CA VAL A 30 -39.73 12.99 16.42
C VAL A 30 -40.26 11.70 15.81
N LEU A 31 -40.69 10.76 16.66
CA LEU A 31 -41.32 9.51 16.22
C LEU A 31 -42.64 9.81 15.51
N LEU A 32 -42.86 9.21 14.34
CA LEU A 32 -44.16 9.25 13.68
C LEU A 32 -45.10 8.24 14.35
N GLU A 33 -46.31 8.67 14.73
CA GLU A 33 -47.36 7.81 15.32
C GLU A 33 -47.94 6.85 14.27
N GLU A 34 -47.14 5.90 13.82
CA GLU A 34 -47.51 4.90 12.83
C GLU A 34 -47.12 3.50 13.34
N PRO A 35 -47.86 2.44 12.98
CA PRO A 35 -47.61 1.10 13.50
C PRO A 35 -46.16 0.69 13.23
N GLN A 36 -45.54 0.04 14.22
CA GLN A 36 -44.22 -0.58 14.08
C GLN A 36 -44.23 -1.49 12.83
N PHE A 37 -43.58 -1.06 11.76
CA PHE A 37 -43.34 -1.89 10.60
C PHE A 37 -42.15 -2.79 10.92
N SER A 38 -42.29 -4.08 10.62
CA SER A 38 -41.22 -5.06 10.84
C SER A 38 -40.46 -5.20 9.53
N ILE A 39 -39.13 -5.08 9.61
CA ILE A 39 -38.28 -5.59 8.53
C ILE A 39 -38.60 -7.06 8.39
N GLN A 40 -38.94 -7.46 7.18
CA GLN A 40 -39.11 -8.86 6.88
C GLN A 40 -37.83 -9.38 6.25
N ILE A 41 -37.29 -10.51 6.70
CA ILE A 41 -36.04 -11.07 6.18
C ILE A 41 -36.27 -12.27 5.27
N GLY A 42 -35.54 -12.32 4.15
CA GLY A 42 -35.49 -13.43 3.19
C GLY A 42 -34.18 -14.20 3.28
N ALA A 43 -34.22 -15.51 3.05
CA ALA A 43 -33.09 -16.42 3.28
C ALA A 43 -32.34 -16.76 1.98
N ALA A 44 -31.70 -15.78 1.32
CA ALA A 44 -30.66 -16.06 0.33
C ALA A 44 -29.92 -14.77 -0.10
N GLU A 45 -28.61 -14.87 -0.26
CA GLU A 45 -27.73 -13.83 -0.81
C GLU A 45 -27.76 -13.77 -2.35
N SER A 46 -28.10 -14.88 -3.02
CA SER A 46 -28.02 -15.05 -4.47
C SER A 46 -29.34 -14.87 -5.23
N GLU A 47 -30.42 -14.48 -4.55
CA GLU A 47 -31.75 -14.33 -5.15
C GLU A 47 -32.13 -12.84 -5.30
N THR A 48 -32.90 -12.52 -6.34
CA THR A 48 -33.49 -11.18 -6.51
C THR A 48 -34.41 -10.88 -5.34
N PRO A 49 -34.29 -9.72 -4.69
CA PRO A 49 -35.08 -9.42 -3.49
C PRO A 49 -36.60 -9.51 -3.74
N GLU A 50 -37.06 -9.15 -4.93
CA GLU A 50 -38.46 -9.20 -5.32
C GLU A 50 -39.05 -10.62 -5.32
N THR A 51 -38.22 -11.65 -5.48
CA THR A 51 -38.67 -13.06 -5.53
C THR A 51 -38.64 -13.77 -4.19
N LEU A 52 -38.07 -13.14 -3.16
CA LEU A 52 -37.88 -13.75 -1.86
C LEU A 52 -39.18 -13.87 -1.07
N ARG A 53 -39.26 -14.92 -0.24
CA ARG A 53 -40.27 -15.01 0.81
C ARG A 53 -39.73 -14.40 2.09
N TYR A 54 -40.49 -13.46 2.61
CA TYR A 54 -40.10 -12.61 3.71
C TYR A 54 -40.85 -12.96 5.00
N ARG A 55 -40.13 -13.05 6.13
CA ARG A 55 -40.72 -13.24 7.47
C ARG A 55 -40.49 -12.03 8.36
N PRO A 56 -41.47 -11.55 9.14
CA PRO A 56 -41.28 -10.48 10.12
C PRO A 56 -40.16 -10.79 11.13
N LEU A 57 -39.29 -9.81 11.38
CA LEU A 57 -38.25 -9.86 12.42
C LEU A 57 -38.71 -9.12 13.69
N ARG A 58 -38.54 -9.74 14.86
CA ARG A 58 -38.97 -9.18 16.15
C ARG A 58 -37.85 -8.40 16.84
N GLN A 59 -38.18 -7.32 17.53
CA GLN A 59 -37.19 -6.61 18.34
C GLN A 59 -36.57 -7.53 19.39
N GLY A 60 -35.25 -7.50 19.51
CA GLY A 60 -34.45 -8.39 20.37
C GLY A 60 -34.14 -9.75 19.74
N GLU A 61 -34.65 -10.04 18.54
CA GLU A 61 -34.34 -11.27 17.82
C GLU A 61 -32.92 -11.21 17.23
N ILE A 62 -32.22 -12.34 17.31
CA ILE A 62 -30.98 -12.56 16.59
C ILE A 62 -31.33 -12.85 15.13
N TYR A 63 -30.83 -12.03 14.20
CA TYR A 63 -31.14 -12.17 12.78
C TYR A 63 -30.04 -12.88 11.99
N ALA A 64 -28.80 -12.80 12.47
CA ALA A 64 -27.63 -13.44 11.86
C ALA A 64 -26.48 -13.55 12.86
N GLU A 65 -25.37 -14.15 12.45
CA GLU A 65 -24.07 -14.12 13.15
C GLU A 65 -23.10 -13.24 12.36
N TRP A 66 -22.08 -12.66 13.00
CA TRP A 66 -21.00 -11.94 12.31
C TRP A 66 -20.35 -12.82 11.22
N GLY A 67 -20.10 -12.24 10.06
CA GLY A 67 -19.47 -12.90 8.92
C GLY A 67 -19.56 -12.09 7.61
N TRP A 68 -19.20 -12.72 6.49
CA TRP A 68 -19.14 -12.08 5.16
C TRP A 68 -20.43 -12.19 4.32
N GLY A 69 -21.56 -12.50 4.96
CA GLY A 69 -22.85 -12.65 4.29
C GLY A 69 -23.79 -11.46 4.50
N GLY A 70 -25.07 -11.70 4.25
CA GLY A 70 -26.14 -10.77 4.55
C GLY A 70 -27.51 -11.35 4.23
N LEU A 71 -28.55 -10.58 4.57
CA LEU A 71 -29.93 -10.94 4.35
C LEU A 71 -30.67 -9.78 3.71
N TRP A 72 -31.56 -10.07 2.77
CA TRP A 72 -32.48 -9.07 2.26
C TRP A 72 -33.61 -8.81 3.25
N GLY A 73 -33.81 -7.54 3.54
CA GLY A 73 -34.92 -6.94 4.24
C GLY A 73 -35.94 -6.34 3.27
N TYR A 74 -37.21 -6.38 3.63
CA TYR A 74 -38.30 -5.69 2.94
C TYR A 74 -39.11 -4.85 3.91
N LEU A 75 -39.43 -3.61 3.50
CA LEU A 75 -40.18 -2.63 4.28
C LEU A 75 -41.33 -2.09 3.43
N THR A 76 -42.58 -2.24 3.92
CA THR A 76 -43.72 -1.48 3.39
C THR A 76 -43.82 -0.17 4.16
N LEU A 77 -43.82 0.95 3.45
CA LEU A 77 -43.92 2.27 4.05
C LEU A 77 -45.37 2.77 4.03
N PRO A 78 -45.83 3.40 5.11
CA PRO A 78 -47.11 4.07 5.10
C PRO A 78 -47.12 5.24 4.12
N LYS A 79 -48.32 5.60 3.65
CA LYS A 79 -48.49 6.75 2.75
C LYS A 79 -48.05 8.02 3.47
N ALA A 80 -47.23 8.85 2.81
CA ALA A 80 -46.82 10.14 3.37
C ALA A 80 -48.07 10.98 3.72
N LEU A 81 -48.15 11.41 4.98
CA LEU A 81 -49.28 12.20 5.51
C LEU A 81 -49.08 13.71 5.31
N ASP A 82 -47.86 14.15 5.04
CA ASP A 82 -47.45 15.54 4.79
C ASP A 82 -46.20 15.62 3.90
N GLU A 83 -45.79 16.85 3.55
CA GLU A 83 -44.65 17.16 2.67
C GLU A 83 -43.29 17.11 3.40
N ASP A 84 -43.27 16.85 4.72
CA ASP A 84 -42.03 16.86 5.50
C ASP A 84 -41.16 15.63 5.22
N PRO A 85 -39.82 15.77 5.07
CA PRO A 85 -38.93 14.64 4.87
C PRO A 85 -38.99 13.63 6.02
N ARG A 86 -39.21 12.36 5.67
CA ARG A 86 -39.21 11.23 6.60
C ARG A 86 -37.86 10.52 6.60
N TYR A 87 -37.47 9.97 7.73
CA TYR A 87 -36.22 9.23 7.90
C TYR A 87 -36.50 7.86 8.50
N LEU A 88 -35.75 6.87 8.03
CA LEU A 88 -35.71 5.52 8.58
C LEU A 88 -34.64 5.47 9.68
N PHE A 89 -35.04 5.07 10.87
CA PHE A 89 -34.14 4.64 11.93
C PHE A 89 -34.20 3.12 12.04
N LEU A 90 -33.17 2.43 11.57
CA LEU A 90 -33.08 0.97 11.61
C LEU A 90 -32.00 0.56 12.60
N ARG A 91 -32.38 0.05 13.78
CA ARG A 91 -31.43 -0.38 14.80
C ARG A 91 -30.96 -1.80 14.51
N ILE A 92 -29.90 -1.92 13.74
CA ILE A 92 -29.30 -3.20 13.35
C ILE A 92 -27.77 -3.08 13.38
N GLN A 93 -27.09 -4.10 13.90
CA GLN A 93 -25.64 -4.02 14.19
C GLN A 93 -24.74 -4.08 12.95
N GLY A 94 -25.21 -4.68 11.87
CA GLY A 94 -24.45 -4.76 10.62
C GLY A 94 -24.73 -3.58 9.71
N GLU A 95 -23.88 -3.41 8.70
CA GLU A 95 -24.07 -2.41 7.64
C GLU A 95 -25.32 -2.70 6.83
N CYS A 96 -26.17 -1.69 6.68
CA CYS A 96 -27.39 -1.80 5.89
C CYS A 96 -27.41 -0.83 4.72
N THR A 97 -27.76 -1.32 3.53
CA THR A 97 -27.92 -0.47 2.34
C THR A 97 -29.37 -0.50 1.88
N ILE A 98 -30.00 0.67 1.84
CA ILE A 98 -31.38 0.84 1.37
C ILE A 98 -31.37 0.91 -0.16
N TYR A 99 -32.26 0.14 -0.78
CA TYR A 99 -32.51 0.15 -2.22
C TYR A 99 -33.92 0.67 -2.50
N HIS A 100 -34.01 1.63 -3.42
CA HIS A 100 -35.26 2.16 -3.95
C HIS A 100 -35.31 1.89 -5.46
N ARG A 101 -36.33 1.15 -5.91
CA ARG A 101 -36.47 0.72 -7.32
C ARG A 101 -35.20 0.08 -7.89
N GLY A 102 -34.56 -0.79 -7.11
CA GLY A 102 -33.34 -1.51 -7.50
C GLY A 102 -32.06 -0.69 -7.46
N VAL A 103 -32.09 0.59 -7.07
CA VAL A 103 -30.90 1.45 -6.96
C VAL A 103 -30.56 1.67 -5.50
N ALA A 104 -29.28 1.48 -5.14
CA ALA A 104 -28.77 1.81 -3.82
C ALA A 104 -28.97 3.31 -3.55
N TYR A 105 -29.65 3.64 -2.45
CA TYR A 105 -30.16 4.97 -2.16
C TYR A 105 -29.50 5.62 -0.95
N ALA A 106 -29.32 4.88 0.14
CA ALA A 106 -28.68 5.36 1.36
C ALA A 106 -28.14 4.20 2.21
N GLY A 107 -27.04 4.44 2.93
CA GLY A 107 -26.54 3.54 3.96
C GLY A 107 -27.13 3.84 5.33
N ILE A 108 -27.29 2.79 6.14
CA ILE A 108 -27.47 2.86 7.60
C ILE A 108 -26.35 2.05 8.23
N ASP A 109 -25.57 2.70 9.07
CA ASP A 109 -24.49 2.07 9.82
C ASP A 109 -24.27 2.77 11.16
N THR A 110 -23.19 2.39 11.84
CA THR A 110 -22.87 2.90 13.17
C THR A 110 -22.67 4.42 13.21
N ALA A 111 -22.16 5.01 12.12
CA ALA A 111 -21.95 6.46 11.96
C ALA A 111 -23.17 7.17 11.35
N HIS A 112 -24.01 6.44 10.61
CA HIS A 112 -25.18 6.91 9.89
C HIS A 112 -26.46 6.21 10.40
N PRO A 113 -26.91 6.48 11.63
CA PRO A 113 -28.05 5.78 12.22
C PRO A 113 -29.38 6.08 11.51
N TYR A 114 -29.48 7.21 10.81
CA TYR A 114 -30.69 7.66 10.14
C TYR A 114 -30.47 7.82 8.64
N ALA A 115 -31.39 7.29 7.83
CA ALA A 115 -31.39 7.50 6.40
C ALA A 115 -32.67 8.22 5.95
N ARG A 116 -32.54 9.25 5.11
CA ARG A 116 -33.70 9.89 4.48
C ARG A 116 -34.43 8.85 3.63
N ILE A 117 -35.76 8.91 3.59
CA ILE A 117 -36.59 8.05 2.74
C ILE A 117 -36.96 8.82 1.46
N PRO A 118 -36.97 8.18 0.27
CA PRO A 118 -37.49 8.79 -0.94
C PRO A 118 -38.97 9.20 -0.78
N GLU A 119 -39.35 10.38 -1.26
CA GLU A 119 -40.70 10.92 -1.07
C GLU A 119 -41.78 10.05 -1.73
N ASP A 120 -41.44 9.39 -2.83
CA ASP A 120 -42.32 8.52 -3.60
C ASP A 120 -42.26 7.03 -3.18
N ALA A 121 -41.50 6.70 -2.14
CA ALA A 121 -41.36 5.32 -1.68
C ALA A 121 -42.59 4.85 -0.88
N SER A 122 -43.26 3.81 -1.40
CA SER A 122 -44.25 2.99 -0.68
C SER A 122 -43.67 1.66 -0.19
N GLU A 123 -42.53 1.26 -0.72
CA GLU A 123 -41.80 0.05 -0.37
C GLU A 123 -40.29 0.31 -0.52
N LEU A 124 -39.48 -0.38 0.29
CA LEU A 124 -38.03 -0.36 0.23
C LEU A 124 -37.48 -1.76 0.45
N TYR A 125 -36.36 -2.04 -0.23
CA TYR A 125 -35.53 -3.19 0.07
C TYR A 125 -34.31 -2.73 0.86
N VAL A 126 -33.81 -3.58 1.76
CA VAL A 126 -32.66 -3.27 2.59
C VAL A 126 -31.72 -4.47 2.56
N TRP A 127 -30.49 -4.29 2.07
CA TRP A 127 -29.46 -5.30 2.25
C TRP A 127 -28.92 -5.17 3.68
N CYS A 128 -29.06 -6.20 4.51
CA CYS A 128 -28.54 -6.24 5.87
C CYS A 128 -27.27 -7.09 5.91
N GLY A 129 -26.11 -6.47 5.77
CA GLY A 129 -24.81 -7.13 5.87
C GLY A 129 -24.52 -7.62 7.28
N THR A 130 -23.77 -8.72 7.39
CA THR A 130 -23.33 -9.28 8.67
C THR A 130 -21.93 -8.83 9.08
N TYR A 131 -21.50 -7.67 8.58
CA TYR A 131 -20.20 -7.03 8.76
C TYR A 131 -20.42 -5.54 9.08
N GLN A 132 -19.39 -4.82 9.53
CA GLN A 132 -19.53 -3.47 10.09
C GLN A 132 -18.54 -2.45 9.48
N THR A 133 -19.02 -1.21 9.31
CA THR A 133 -18.22 0.01 9.05
C THR A 133 -17.88 0.68 10.37
N GLY A 134 -16.77 1.43 10.41
CA GLY A 134 -16.35 2.13 11.62
C GLY A 134 -15.92 1.16 12.73
N LEU A 135 -14.97 0.28 12.40
CA LEU A 135 -14.43 -0.77 13.28
C LEU A 135 -13.95 -0.28 14.65
N TRP A 136 -13.59 1.00 14.75
CA TRP A 136 -13.01 1.60 15.95
C TRP A 136 -14.03 2.17 16.95
N MET A 137 -15.34 2.05 16.69
CA MET A 137 -16.36 2.57 17.61
C MET A 137 -16.57 1.66 18.83
N ARG A 138 -16.61 2.27 20.03
CA ARG A 138 -16.61 1.58 21.33
C ARG A 138 -18.00 1.45 21.97
N GLU A 139 -18.05 0.68 23.05
CA GLU A 139 -19.26 0.55 23.86
C GLU A 139 -19.73 1.91 24.42
N GLY A 140 -20.99 2.26 24.12
CA GLY A 140 -21.59 3.55 24.49
C GLY A 140 -21.43 4.68 23.45
N GLU A 141 -20.70 4.46 22.36
CA GLU A 141 -20.54 5.43 21.27
C GLU A 141 -21.59 5.26 20.15
N THR A 142 -22.39 4.19 20.21
CA THR A 142 -23.33 3.81 19.14
C THR A 142 -24.78 3.81 19.62
N GLN A 143 -25.72 4.04 18.70
CA GLN A 143 -27.16 3.93 18.96
C GLN A 143 -27.71 2.51 18.73
N PHE A 144 -26.82 1.57 18.45
CA PHE A 144 -27.14 0.21 18.07
C PHE A 144 -27.05 -0.72 19.30
N PRO A 145 -27.82 -1.82 19.35
CA PRO A 145 -27.67 -2.80 20.44
C PRO A 145 -26.24 -3.36 20.45
N PHE A 146 -25.77 -3.89 21.57
CA PHE A 146 -24.50 -4.64 21.63
C PHE A 146 -24.70 -6.10 21.23
N PRO A 147 -23.75 -6.72 20.50
CA PRO A 147 -23.88 -8.11 20.08
C PRO A 147 -23.92 -9.04 21.29
N ILE A 148 -24.63 -10.17 21.15
CA ILE A 148 -24.64 -11.24 22.17
C ILE A 148 -23.66 -12.31 21.70
N GLY A 149 -22.41 -12.23 22.17
CA GLY A 149 -21.33 -13.05 21.60
C GLY A 149 -21.07 -12.63 20.15
N ARG A 150 -21.23 -13.57 19.20
CA ARG A 150 -21.13 -13.29 17.75
C ARG A 150 -22.47 -12.99 17.08
N SER A 151 -23.57 -13.06 17.84
CA SER A 151 -24.91 -12.95 17.30
C SER A 151 -25.33 -11.50 17.10
N LEU A 152 -25.85 -11.21 15.90
CA LEU A 152 -26.33 -9.92 15.48
C LEU A 152 -27.79 -9.72 15.88
N VAL A 153 -28.06 -8.69 16.67
CA VAL A 153 -29.38 -8.43 17.27
C VAL A 153 -30.10 -7.29 16.54
N TYR A 154 -31.38 -7.51 16.26
CA TYR A 154 -32.26 -6.47 15.73
C TYR A 154 -32.92 -5.66 16.84
N GLY A 155 -32.61 -4.36 16.90
CA GLY A 155 -33.15 -3.40 17.86
C GLY A 155 -34.51 -2.80 17.45
N GLY A 156 -35.07 -3.11 16.29
CA GLY A 156 -36.32 -2.53 15.79
C GLY A 156 -36.11 -1.44 14.73
N ALA A 157 -37.19 -1.09 14.04
CA ALA A 157 -37.25 -0.03 13.03
C ALA A 157 -38.27 1.04 13.43
N SER A 158 -38.04 2.28 13.04
CA SER A 158 -38.94 3.40 13.33
C SER A 158 -38.87 4.44 12.22
N LEU A 159 -40.00 5.07 11.94
CA LEU A 159 -40.03 6.29 11.12
C LEU A 159 -39.95 7.50 12.02
N VAL A 160 -39.05 8.40 11.67
CA VAL A 160 -38.83 9.65 12.41
C VAL A 160 -38.84 10.84 11.48
N LYS A 161 -39.12 12.01 12.04
CA LYS A 161 -38.91 13.31 11.41
C LYS A 161 -37.80 14.06 12.09
N LYS A 162 -37.05 14.84 11.31
CA LYS A 162 -36.02 15.74 11.79
C LYS A 162 -36.64 17.10 12.08
N ASP A 163 -36.66 17.53 13.35
CA ASP A 163 -37.07 18.89 13.72
C ASP A 163 -35.91 19.87 13.44
N PRO A 164 -36.05 20.79 12.47
CA PRO A 164 -34.94 21.65 12.05
C PRO A 164 -34.52 22.64 13.14
N LEU A 165 -35.43 23.06 14.03
CA LEU A 165 -35.11 23.97 15.13
C LEU A 165 -34.25 23.25 16.17
N TYR A 166 -34.64 22.04 16.58
CA TYR A 166 -33.89 21.28 17.56
C TYR A 166 -32.60 20.67 16.98
N TRP A 167 -32.55 20.37 15.68
CA TRP A 167 -31.32 19.99 14.98
C TRP A 167 -30.25 21.08 15.09
N GLU A 168 -30.54 22.30 14.65
CA GLU A 168 -29.56 23.40 14.74
C GLU A 168 -29.20 23.71 16.20
N PHE A 169 -30.19 23.72 17.10
CA PHE A 169 -29.96 24.00 18.51
C PHE A 169 -29.06 22.95 19.16
N TYR A 170 -29.27 21.66 18.87
CA TYR A 170 -28.43 20.57 19.33
C TYR A 170 -26.98 20.73 18.83
N HIS A 171 -26.75 20.85 17.52
CA HIS A 171 -25.40 20.90 16.98
C HIS A 171 -24.62 22.13 17.47
N ARG A 172 -25.28 23.28 17.66
CA ARG A 172 -24.64 24.45 18.29
C ARG A 172 -24.27 24.23 19.74
N LEU A 173 -25.13 23.58 20.53
CA LEU A 173 -24.81 23.26 21.93
C LEU A 173 -23.73 22.19 22.02
N SER A 174 -23.79 21.14 21.21
CA SER A 174 -22.76 20.08 21.14
C SER A 174 -21.40 20.66 20.76
N PHE A 175 -21.33 21.47 19.71
CA PHE A 175 -20.10 22.16 19.32
C PHE A 175 -19.61 23.11 20.43
N LEU A 176 -20.51 23.86 21.07
CA LEU A 176 -20.15 24.78 22.15
C LEU A 176 -19.64 24.04 23.40
N ASP A 177 -20.19 22.86 23.71
CA ASP A 177 -19.74 22.01 24.82
C ASP A 177 -18.31 21.54 24.58
N ASP A 178 -18.05 21.03 23.38
CA ASP A 178 -16.72 20.59 22.93
C ASP A 178 -15.73 21.77 22.89
N GLN A 179 -16.12 22.90 22.31
CA GLN A 179 -15.32 24.12 22.26
C GLN A 179 -14.95 24.62 23.66
N VAL A 180 -15.92 24.74 24.56
CA VAL A 180 -15.67 25.20 25.94
C VAL A 180 -14.80 24.21 26.70
N THR A 181 -15.07 22.91 26.56
CA THR A 181 -14.29 21.85 27.23
C THR A 181 -12.85 21.86 26.77
N THR A 182 -12.63 21.91 25.45
CA THR A 182 -11.31 21.96 24.83
C THR A 182 -10.56 23.23 25.24
N LEU A 183 -11.18 24.41 25.10
CA LEU A 183 -10.52 25.67 25.44
C LEU A 183 -10.23 25.82 26.93
N LEU A 184 -11.06 25.29 27.82
CA LEU A 184 -10.77 25.30 29.27
C LEU A 184 -9.59 24.37 29.61
N ALA A 185 -9.47 23.22 28.92
CA ALA A 185 -8.37 22.28 29.10
C ALA A 185 -7.01 22.90 28.78
N GLU A 186 -6.91 23.77 27.76
CA GLU A 186 -5.70 24.53 27.40
C GLU A 186 -5.19 25.42 28.56
N TYR A 187 -6.08 25.86 29.46
CA TYR A 187 -5.73 26.64 30.65
C TYR A 187 -5.64 25.77 31.94
N GLY A 188 -5.58 24.45 31.79
CA GLY A 188 -5.50 23.49 32.89
C GLY A 188 -6.78 23.39 33.73
N ILE A 189 -7.92 23.88 33.22
CA ILE A 189 -9.21 23.85 33.92
C ILE A 189 -9.99 22.65 33.44
N ARG A 190 -10.20 21.67 34.33
CA ARG A 190 -11.03 20.49 34.04
C ARG A 190 -12.49 20.77 34.36
N ASN A 191 -13.37 20.37 33.47
CA ASN A 191 -14.82 20.53 33.61
C ASN A 191 -15.42 19.38 34.45
N LYS A 192 -15.10 19.32 35.75
CA LYS A 192 -15.62 18.30 36.70
C LYS A 192 -16.12 18.92 38.01
N THR A 193 -17.33 18.54 38.44
CA THR A 193 -18.07 19.06 39.60
C THR A 193 -17.48 18.79 40.99
N ASN A 194 -16.60 17.78 41.15
CA ASN A 194 -16.09 17.36 42.46
C ASN A 194 -14.71 17.93 42.84
N GLU A 195 -14.18 18.88 42.06
CA GLU A 195 -12.86 19.49 42.31
C GLU A 195 -12.99 21.00 42.57
N TYR A 196 -12.24 21.54 43.53
CA TYR A 196 -12.20 22.97 43.82
C TYR A 196 -11.41 23.71 42.73
N HIS A 197 -12.11 24.41 41.85
CA HIS A 197 -11.49 25.24 40.81
C HIS A 197 -11.44 26.70 41.25
N THR A 198 -10.23 27.25 41.43
CA THR A 198 -10.03 28.69 41.54
C THR A 198 -9.32 29.23 40.30
N THR A 199 -9.66 30.49 39.96
CA THR A 199 -8.94 31.44 39.08
C THR A 199 -9.58 31.81 37.73
N LEU A 200 -10.78 32.41 37.76
CA LEU A 200 -11.34 33.23 36.65
C LEU A 200 -10.31 34.21 36.01
N HIS A 201 -9.27 34.61 36.75
CA HIS A 201 -8.19 35.47 36.26
C HIS A 201 -7.23 34.78 35.27
N ARG A 202 -7.16 33.44 35.26
CA ARG A 202 -6.37 32.67 34.27
C ARG A 202 -7.09 32.50 32.94
N ILE A 203 -8.41 32.72 32.92
CA ILE A 203 -9.24 32.59 31.72
C ILE A 203 -9.19 33.91 30.93
N PRO A 204 -8.86 33.88 29.63
CA PRO A 204 -8.89 35.07 28.78
C PRO A 204 -10.27 35.75 28.79
N PRO A 205 -10.33 37.09 28.65
CA PRO A 205 -11.60 37.80 28.54
C PRO A 205 -12.54 37.26 27.45
N GLY A 206 -11.99 36.79 26.32
CA GLY A 206 -12.74 36.16 25.23
C GLY A 206 -13.52 34.92 25.69
N LEU A 207 -12.82 33.95 26.27
CA LEU A 207 -13.43 32.72 26.79
C LEU A 207 -14.42 33.01 27.94
N ARG A 208 -14.14 34.00 28.80
CA ARG A 208 -15.12 34.45 29.82
C ARG A 208 -16.42 35.00 29.21
N ARG A 209 -16.33 35.76 28.12
CA ARG A 209 -17.52 36.26 27.39
C ARG A 209 -18.29 35.10 26.73
N LEU A 210 -17.58 34.10 26.20
CA LEU A 210 -18.19 32.92 25.58
C LEU A 210 -19.00 32.13 26.62
N LEU A 211 -18.38 31.85 27.77
CA LEU A 211 -19.03 31.19 28.92
C LEU A 211 -20.25 31.97 29.42
N GLN A 212 -20.11 33.29 29.60
CA GLN A 212 -21.21 34.14 30.05
C GLN A 212 -22.40 34.08 29.08
N THR A 213 -22.11 34.04 27.80
CA THR A 213 -23.13 33.96 26.77
C THR A 213 -23.81 32.61 26.79
N ALA A 214 -23.04 31.53 26.83
CA ALA A 214 -23.57 30.18 26.92
C ALA A 214 -24.57 30.09 28.07
N ALA A 215 -24.18 30.54 29.27
CA ALA A 215 -25.06 30.57 30.44
C ALA A 215 -26.35 31.37 30.20
N LYS A 216 -26.26 32.56 29.59
CA LYS A 216 -27.46 33.36 29.25
C LYS A 216 -28.36 32.66 28.25
N ALA A 217 -27.82 32.00 27.23
CA ALA A 217 -28.60 31.27 26.24
C ALA A 217 -29.34 30.08 26.86
N LEU A 218 -28.71 29.35 27.78
CA LEU A 218 -29.35 28.28 28.54
C LEU A 218 -30.48 28.83 29.44
N ASP A 219 -30.26 29.96 30.12
CA ASP A 219 -31.31 30.62 30.91
C ASP A 219 -32.47 31.17 30.04
N ILE A 220 -32.20 31.53 28.78
CA ILE A 220 -33.24 31.90 27.80
C ILE A 220 -34.00 30.65 27.36
N TYR A 221 -33.32 29.52 27.12
CA TYR A 221 -33.99 28.27 26.77
C TYR A 221 -35.01 27.87 27.83
N ASP A 222 -34.66 27.93 29.11
CA ASP A 222 -35.57 27.60 30.22
C ASP A 222 -36.81 28.50 30.30
N ARG A 223 -36.68 29.77 29.88
CA ARG A 223 -37.75 30.78 30.01
C ARG A 223 -38.56 30.98 28.74
N CYS A 224 -37.95 30.79 27.58
CA CYS A 224 -38.44 31.26 26.28
C CYS A 224 -38.30 30.21 25.17
N GLY A 225 -37.66 29.06 25.41
CA GLY A 225 -37.53 27.95 24.45
C GLY A 225 -36.35 28.06 23.47
N ALA A 226 -36.20 27.03 22.62
CA ALA A 226 -35.06 26.85 21.71
C ALA A 226 -34.88 28.00 20.70
N SER A 227 -35.97 28.52 20.13
CA SER A 227 -35.91 29.58 19.12
C SER A 227 -35.24 30.86 19.65
N GLU A 228 -35.62 31.32 20.84
CA GLU A 228 -35.03 32.52 21.44
C GLU A 228 -33.61 32.28 21.95
N ALA A 229 -33.32 31.08 22.48
CA ALA A 229 -31.97 30.69 22.88
C ALA A 229 -31.01 30.67 21.67
N LEU A 230 -31.47 30.17 20.53
CA LEU A 230 -30.73 30.13 19.28
C LEU A 230 -30.41 31.54 18.75
N LYS A 231 -31.37 32.47 18.81
CA LYS A 231 -31.13 33.88 18.49
C LYS A 231 -30.03 34.48 19.36
N ALA A 232 -30.03 34.19 20.66
CA ALA A 232 -29.01 34.66 21.59
C ALA A 232 -27.61 34.10 21.29
N LEU A 233 -27.52 32.79 20.98
CA LEU A 233 -26.27 32.14 20.56
C LEU A 233 -25.72 32.77 19.28
N ARG A 234 -26.56 32.92 18.23
CA ARG A 234 -26.17 33.53 16.95
C ARG A 234 -25.70 34.97 17.10
N SER A 235 -26.46 35.79 17.83
CA SER A 235 -26.10 37.20 18.05
C SER A 235 -24.74 37.36 18.74
N THR A 236 -24.37 36.38 19.57
CA THR A 236 -23.11 36.47 20.31
C THR A 236 -21.95 35.91 19.50
N ALA A 237 -22.13 34.81 18.77
CA ALA A 237 -21.16 34.34 17.79
C ALA A 237 -20.75 35.49 16.85
N ALA A 238 -21.72 36.25 16.33
CA ALA A 238 -21.49 37.43 15.49
C ALA A 238 -20.80 38.62 16.21
N SER A 239 -20.80 38.65 17.56
CA SER A 239 -20.18 39.71 18.35
C SER A 239 -18.70 39.48 18.66
N PHE A 240 -18.20 38.26 18.44
CA PHE A 240 -16.77 37.98 18.52
C PHE A 240 -16.11 38.47 17.22
N GLN A 241 -15.17 39.39 17.36
CA GLN A 241 -14.29 39.80 16.26
C GLN A 241 -12.98 39.04 16.41
N GLY A 242 -12.63 38.27 15.36
CA GLY A 242 -11.34 37.63 15.04
C GLY A 242 -10.47 37.17 16.21
N ASP A 243 -10.18 35.87 16.28
CA ASP A 243 -9.02 35.41 17.03
C ASP A 243 -7.77 35.59 16.16
N PHE A 244 -6.77 36.34 16.64
CA PHE A 244 -5.58 36.70 15.86
C PHE A 244 -4.52 35.58 15.82
N PHE A 245 -4.70 34.51 16.59
CA PHE A 245 -3.65 33.53 16.87
C PHE A 245 -3.96 32.11 16.40
N SER A 246 -5.14 31.85 15.82
CA SER A 246 -5.48 30.53 15.29
C SER A 246 -5.26 30.49 13.77
N GLY A 247 -4.56 29.46 13.29
CA GLY A 247 -4.32 29.25 11.87
C GLY A 247 -5.61 28.93 11.11
N ARG A 248 -5.47 28.52 9.86
CA ARG A 248 -6.59 28.14 8.98
C ARG A 248 -6.59 26.64 8.72
N ILE A 249 -7.77 26.09 8.43
CA ILE A 249 -7.92 24.68 8.08
C ILE A 249 -8.76 24.56 6.82
N ALA A 250 -8.19 23.97 5.78
CA ALA A 250 -8.91 23.50 4.61
C ALA A 250 -9.46 22.10 4.91
N ALA A 251 -10.77 21.96 5.05
CA ALA A 251 -11.42 20.70 5.40
C ALA A 251 -11.94 19.99 4.15
N VAL A 252 -11.52 18.74 3.96
CA VAL A 252 -11.89 17.88 2.84
C VAL A 252 -12.58 16.62 3.36
N GLY A 253 -13.79 16.34 2.90
CA GLY A 253 -14.46 15.08 3.21
C GLY A 253 -13.73 13.91 2.57
N ASN A 254 -13.55 12.83 3.31
CA ASN A 254 -12.85 11.63 2.86
C ASN A 254 -13.55 10.37 3.37
N SER A 255 -13.36 9.25 2.67
CA SER A 255 -13.66 7.92 3.18
C SER A 255 -12.60 6.97 2.65
N HIS A 256 -11.55 6.79 3.44
CA HIS A 256 -10.55 5.79 3.15
C HIS A 256 -11.21 4.41 3.29
N LEU A 257 -11.22 3.64 2.21
CA LEU A 257 -11.84 2.32 2.17
C LEU A 257 -10.81 1.31 1.68
N ASP A 258 -10.39 0.45 2.60
CA ASP A 258 -9.43 -0.59 2.27
C ASP A 258 -10.02 -1.59 1.29
N LEU A 259 -9.23 -1.92 0.26
CA LEU A 259 -9.69 -2.81 -0.79
C LEU A 259 -9.80 -4.25 -0.30
N VAL A 260 -8.91 -4.62 0.62
CA VAL A 260 -8.90 -5.81 1.45
C VAL A 260 -8.16 -5.45 2.73
N TRP A 261 -8.61 -5.96 3.87
CA TRP A 261 -7.90 -5.80 5.14
C TRP A 261 -8.49 -6.80 6.16
N LEU A 262 -9.47 -6.35 6.94
CA LEU A 262 -10.24 -7.17 7.87
C LEU A 262 -11.49 -7.78 7.22
N TRP A 263 -11.58 -7.77 5.89
CA TRP A 263 -12.65 -8.37 5.09
C TRP A 263 -12.13 -8.76 3.69
N PRO A 264 -12.76 -9.72 3.01
CA PRO A 264 -12.40 -10.12 1.65
C PRO A 264 -12.89 -9.11 0.60
N ARG A 265 -12.35 -9.19 -0.62
CA ARG A 265 -12.60 -8.25 -1.73
C ARG A 265 -14.08 -8.02 -2.02
N SER A 266 -14.89 -9.08 -1.97
CA SER A 266 -16.33 -9.01 -2.24
C SER A 266 -17.12 -8.15 -1.23
N ILE A 267 -16.61 -7.99 -0.01
CA ILE A 267 -17.24 -7.14 1.01
C ILE A 267 -16.93 -5.67 0.75
N THR A 268 -15.74 -5.35 0.24
CA THR A 268 -15.38 -3.99 -0.20
C THR A 268 -16.37 -3.47 -1.24
N HIS A 269 -16.80 -4.30 -2.18
CA HIS A 269 -17.79 -3.91 -3.20
C HIS A 269 -19.10 -3.45 -2.57
N LYS A 270 -19.59 -4.19 -1.57
CA LYS A 270 -20.80 -3.84 -0.82
C LYS A 270 -20.60 -2.57 0.04
N LYS A 271 -19.46 -2.46 0.72
CA LYS A 271 -19.06 -1.27 1.50
C LYS A 271 -18.94 -0.01 0.63
N ASN A 272 -18.46 -0.17 -0.60
CA ASN A 272 -18.31 0.92 -1.56
C ASN A 272 -19.67 1.42 -2.03
N ILE A 273 -20.59 0.52 -2.43
CA ILE A 273 -21.97 0.88 -2.77
C ILE A 273 -22.67 1.57 -1.59
N HIS A 274 -22.49 1.04 -0.38
CA HIS A 274 -23.02 1.64 0.85
C HIS A 274 -22.51 3.08 1.03
N THR A 275 -21.19 3.26 1.06
CA THR A 275 -20.53 4.55 1.28
C THR A 275 -20.88 5.57 0.18
N ALA A 276 -20.87 5.15 -1.09
CA ALA A 276 -21.24 5.99 -2.22
C ALA A 276 -22.70 6.45 -2.14
N SER A 277 -23.62 5.56 -1.76
CA SER A 277 -25.03 5.93 -1.61
C SER A 277 -25.23 6.99 -0.54
N THR A 278 -24.58 6.84 0.63
CA THR A 278 -24.58 7.82 1.71
C THR A 278 -23.97 9.16 1.29
N LEU A 279 -22.82 9.12 0.62
CA LEU A 279 -22.12 10.31 0.11
C LEU A 279 -23.01 11.15 -0.80
N VAL A 280 -23.71 10.52 -1.75
CA VAL A 280 -24.59 11.25 -2.68
C VAL A 280 -25.70 11.98 -1.90
N ARG A 281 -26.33 11.35 -0.90
CA ARG A 281 -27.36 12.00 -0.07
C ARG A 281 -26.80 13.19 0.72
N LEU A 282 -25.57 13.09 1.21
CA LEU A 282 -24.90 14.18 1.93
C LEU A 282 -24.54 15.34 1.00
N LEU A 283 -24.07 15.06 -0.21
CA LEU A 283 -23.79 16.10 -1.21
C LEU A 283 -25.07 16.82 -1.66
N GLU A 284 -26.21 16.16 -1.70
CA GLU A 284 -27.50 16.83 -1.91
C GLU A 284 -27.89 17.73 -0.73
N THR A 285 -27.67 17.27 0.50
CA THR A 285 -28.12 17.94 1.73
C THR A 285 -27.21 19.11 2.15
N TYR A 286 -25.90 19.02 1.89
CA TYR A 286 -24.88 19.98 2.32
C TYR A 286 -24.13 20.62 1.13
N PRO A 287 -24.65 21.70 0.50
CA PRO A 287 -24.11 22.29 -0.73
C PRO A 287 -22.64 22.75 -0.67
N LYS A 288 -22.16 23.14 0.52
CA LYS A 288 -20.77 23.55 0.74
C LYS A 288 -19.80 22.38 0.86
N MET A 289 -20.29 21.17 1.15
CA MET A 289 -19.45 19.99 1.32
C MET A 289 -18.61 19.74 0.06
N ARG A 290 -17.37 19.33 0.29
CA ARG A 290 -16.42 18.85 -0.71
C ARG A 290 -15.91 17.50 -0.25
N PHE A 291 -15.72 16.59 -1.20
CA PHE A 291 -15.30 15.23 -0.90
C PHE A 291 -14.25 14.79 -1.91
N THR A 292 -13.22 14.08 -1.46
CA THR A 292 -12.15 13.54 -2.29
C THR A 292 -12.23 12.01 -2.33
N PHE A 293 -12.06 11.45 -3.52
CA PHE A 293 -12.09 10.01 -3.77
C PHE A 293 -10.78 9.61 -4.48
N SER A 294 -9.95 8.80 -3.81
CA SER A 294 -8.56 8.54 -4.20
C SER A 294 -8.33 7.34 -5.15
N GLN A 295 -9.23 6.36 -5.12
CA GLN A 295 -8.98 5.03 -5.70
C GLN A 295 -9.84 4.76 -6.96
N PRO A 296 -9.26 4.79 -8.16
CA PRO A 296 -9.91 4.39 -9.42
C PRO A 296 -10.64 3.04 -9.39
N TYR A 297 -10.05 2.01 -8.76
CA TYR A 297 -10.65 0.68 -8.66
C TYR A 297 -12.10 0.70 -8.13
N LEU A 298 -12.36 1.49 -7.09
CA LEU A 298 -13.68 1.60 -6.47
C LEU A 298 -14.69 2.29 -7.40
N ILE A 299 -14.27 3.25 -8.21
CA ILE A 299 -15.16 3.91 -9.17
C ILE A 299 -15.48 2.99 -10.35
N GLU A 300 -14.49 2.25 -10.87
CA GLU A 300 -14.73 1.25 -11.90
C GLU A 300 -15.71 0.17 -11.41
N GLN A 301 -15.53 -0.31 -10.18
CA GLN A 301 -16.44 -1.27 -9.57
C GLN A 301 -17.88 -0.72 -9.44
N LEU A 302 -18.06 0.56 -9.06
CA LEU A 302 -19.40 1.19 -9.02
C LEU A 302 -20.03 1.30 -10.40
N LYS A 303 -19.24 1.52 -11.45
CA LYS A 303 -19.76 1.58 -12.84
C LYS A 303 -20.29 0.23 -13.29
N ASP A 304 -19.63 -0.85 -12.87
CA ASP A 304 -19.99 -2.20 -13.25
C ASP A 304 -21.19 -2.72 -12.44
N GLU A 305 -21.21 -2.50 -11.12
CA GLU A 305 -22.23 -3.09 -10.23
C GLU A 305 -23.39 -2.16 -9.87
N SER A 306 -23.20 -0.83 -9.92
CA SER A 306 -24.24 0.14 -9.60
C SER A 306 -24.23 1.36 -10.53
N PRO A 307 -24.39 1.17 -11.85
CA PRO A 307 -24.25 2.24 -12.85
C PRO A 307 -25.21 3.42 -12.61
N ALA A 308 -26.41 3.16 -12.07
CA ALA A 308 -27.36 4.22 -11.72
C ALA A 308 -26.86 5.11 -10.57
N LEU A 309 -26.22 4.53 -9.55
CA LEU A 309 -25.61 5.27 -8.44
C LEU A 309 -24.39 6.06 -8.92
N TYR A 310 -23.53 5.45 -9.74
CA TYR A 310 -22.41 6.16 -10.37
C TYR A 310 -22.87 7.35 -11.21
N CYS A 311 -23.97 7.23 -11.97
CA CYS A 311 -24.56 8.37 -12.70
C CYS A 311 -24.94 9.53 -11.77
N GLN A 312 -25.40 9.27 -10.54
CA GLN A 312 -25.66 10.32 -9.55
C GLN A 312 -24.35 10.95 -9.04
N MET A 313 -23.32 10.16 -8.78
CA MET A 313 -22.00 10.67 -8.40
C MET A 313 -21.39 11.54 -9.51
N ARG A 314 -21.57 11.17 -10.78
CA ARG A 314 -21.07 11.92 -11.94
C ARG A 314 -21.53 13.37 -11.94
N HIS A 315 -22.78 13.63 -11.53
CA HIS A 315 -23.28 15.01 -11.40
C HIS A 315 -22.41 15.86 -10.45
N PHE A 316 -21.95 15.28 -9.34
CA PHE A 316 -21.10 15.95 -8.36
C PHE A 316 -19.62 16.02 -8.79
N ILE A 317 -19.18 15.09 -9.63
CA ILE A 317 -17.86 15.13 -10.26
C ILE A 317 -17.81 16.31 -11.25
N GLU A 318 -18.80 16.40 -12.14
CA GLU A 318 -18.89 17.45 -13.17
C GLU A 318 -19.02 18.86 -12.58
N ASN A 319 -19.66 19.01 -11.42
CA ASN A 319 -19.77 20.29 -10.72
C ASN A 319 -18.62 20.57 -9.73
N GLY A 320 -17.63 19.66 -9.63
CA GLY A 320 -16.41 19.83 -8.83
C GLY A 320 -16.60 19.72 -7.32
N ARG A 321 -17.71 19.14 -6.84
CA ARG A 321 -17.96 18.91 -5.41
C ARG A 321 -17.49 17.54 -4.92
N LEU A 322 -17.44 16.56 -5.83
CA LEU A 322 -16.78 15.29 -5.66
C LEU A 322 -15.51 15.29 -6.51
N GLU A 323 -14.36 15.36 -5.87
CA GLU A 323 -13.04 15.39 -6.50
C GLU A 323 -12.49 13.98 -6.65
N LEU A 324 -12.22 13.55 -7.88
CA LEU A 324 -11.43 12.34 -8.15
C LEU A 324 -9.96 12.77 -8.27
N THR A 325 -9.10 12.25 -7.39
CA THR A 325 -7.65 12.55 -7.37
C THR A 325 -6.89 11.34 -6.84
N GLY A 326 -5.57 11.43 -6.65
CA GLY A 326 -4.78 10.40 -5.96
C GLY A 326 -3.64 9.81 -6.77
N GLY A 327 -3.67 9.98 -8.10
CA GLY A 327 -2.52 9.75 -9.00
C GLY A 327 -2.22 8.28 -9.33
N MET A 328 -2.51 7.35 -8.42
CA MET A 328 -2.37 5.90 -8.61
C MET A 328 -3.72 5.20 -8.83
N TYR A 329 -3.70 3.96 -9.31
CA TYR A 329 -4.91 3.15 -9.53
C TYR A 329 -5.50 2.58 -8.23
N VAL A 330 -4.63 2.27 -7.26
CA VAL A 330 -4.96 1.96 -5.87
C VAL A 330 -3.98 2.71 -4.96
N GLU A 331 -4.24 2.77 -3.66
CA GLU A 331 -3.26 3.30 -2.70
C GLU A 331 -2.15 2.26 -2.46
N SER A 332 -1.24 2.12 -3.44
CA SER A 332 -0.19 1.09 -3.50
C SER A 332 0.88 1.27 -2.42
N ASP A 333 1.40 0.15 -1.90
CA ASP A 333 2.70 0.12 -1.23
C ASP A 333 3.81 0.64 -2.16
N THR A 334 4.80 1.32 -1.59
CA THR A 334 5.85 2.01 -2.37
C THR A 334 7.25 1.41 -2.20
N LEU A 335 7.38 0.31 -1.45
CA LEU A 335 8.66 -0.26 -1.04
C LEU A 335 8.91 -1.63 -1.66
N LEU A 336 7.89 -2.48 -1.71
CA LEU A 336 7.97 -3.89 -2.11
C LEU A 336 7.83 -4.12 -3.63
N PRO A 337 6.91 -3.45 -4.35
CA PRO A 337 6.78 -3.64 -5.80
C PRO A 337 8.08 -3.33 -6.55
N CYS A 338 8.33 -3.99 -7.68
CA CYS A 338 9.39 -3.56 -8.58
C CYS A 338 9.08 -2.18 -9.18
N GLY A 339 10.10 -1.51 -9.72
CA GLY A 339 9.95 -0.17 -10.30
C GLY A 339 8.84 -0.09 -11.36
N GLU A 340 8.79 -1.03 -12.30
CA GLU A 340 7.80 -1.00 -13.37
C GLU A 340 6.39 -1.24 -12.82
N ALA A 341 6.21 -2.19 -11.89
CA ALA A 341 4.90 -2.45 -11.30
C ALA A 341 4.35 -1.20 -10.56
N LEU A 342 5.22 -0.46 -9.87
CA LEU A 342 4.85 0.81 -9.24
C LEU A 342 4.51 1.89 -10.28
N ALA A 343 5.30 2.02 -11.35
CA ALA A 343 4.99 2.94 -12.46
C ALA A 343 3.66 2.60 -13.15
N ARG A 344 3.33 1.32 -13.31
CA ARG A 344 2.05 0.89 -13.89
C ARG A 344 0.85 1.25 -13.02
N SER A 345 0.99 1.29 -11.69
CA SER A 345 -0.05 1.83 -10.81
C SER A 345 -0.35 3.30 -11.13
N PHE A 346 0.68 4.12 -11.36
CA PHE A 346 0.50 5.50 -11.81
C PHE A 346 -0.11 5.58 -13.21
N VAL A 347 0.41 4.82 -14.18
CA VAL A 347 -0.09 4.89 -15.57
C VAL A 347 -1.58 4.53 -15.64
N LEU A 348 -1.98 3.44 -15.00
CA LEU A 348 -3.39 3.02 -14.94
C LEU A 348 -4.26 4.06 -14.22
N GLY A 349 -3.79 4.61 -13.11
CA GLY A 349 -4.49 5.66 -12.39
C GLY A 349 -4.68 6.93 -13.23
N GLN A 350 -3.60 7.41 -13.86
CA GLN A 350 -3.63 8.61 -14.69
C GLN A 350 -4.48 8.44 -15.95
N GLN A 351 -4.43 7.27 -16.59
CA GLN A 351 -5.34 6.94 -17.71
C GLN A 351 -6.81 6.97 -17.26
N PHE A 352 -7.11 6.44 -16.07
CA PHE A 352 -8.46 6.52 -15.49
C PHE A 352 -8.88 7.97 -15.24
N PHE A 353 -8.05 8.79 -14.56
CA PHE A 353 -8.42 10.18 -14.26
C PHE A 353 -8.61 11.00 -15.54
N LEU A 354 -7.74 10.83 -16.54
CA LEU A 354 -7.88 11.47 -17.84
C LEU A 354 -9.21 11.10 -18.51
N LYS A 355 -9.58 9.81 -18.49
CA LYS A 355 -10.83 9.32 -19.07
C LYS A 355 -12.07 9.84 -18.34
N GLU A 356 -12.02 9.90 -17.01
CA GLU A 356 -13.19 10.22 -16.18
C GLU A 356 -13.40 11.71 -15.98
N THR A 357 -12.32 12.49 -15.91
CA THR A 357 -12.36 13.92 -15.59
C THR A 357 -11.89 14.82 -16.72
N GLY A 358 -11.25 14.26 -17.75
CA GLY A 358 -10.60 15.02 -18.82
C GLY A 358 -9.21 15.55 -18.46
N THR A 359 -8.72 15.29 -17.26
CA THR A 359 -7.42 15.76 -16.76
C THR A 359 -6.69 14.70 -15.95
N TYR A 360 -5.35 14.78 -15.93
CA TYR A 360 -4.53 13.98 -15.03
C TYR A 360 -4.65 14.46 -13.57
N SER A 361 -4.58 13.53 -12.62
CA SER A 361 -4.49 13.88 -11.19
C SER A 361 -3.13 14.50 -10.90
N THR A 362 -3.12 15.62 -10.18
CA THR A 362 -1.87 16.31 -9.79
C THR A 362 -1.36 15.93 -8.40
N ILE A 363 -2.18 15.22 -7.61
CA ILE A 363 -1.86 14.83 -6.23
C ILE A 363 -1.61 13.33 -6.19
N LEU A 364 -0.49 12.93 -5.60
CA LEU A 364 -0.27 11.59 -5.08
C LEU A 364 -0.85 11.52 -3.66
N TRP A 365 -1.89 10.72 -3.46
CA TRP A 365 -2.64 10.64 -2.19
C TRP A 365 -2.43 9.27 -1.54
N LEU A 366 -1.59 9.20 -0.50
CA LEU A 366 -1.24 7.96 0.20
C LEU A 366 -1.33 8.15 1.73
N PRO A 367 -2.54 8.29 2.29
CA PRO A 367 -2.75 8.61 3.69
C PRO A 367 -2.26 7.52 4.65
N ASP A 368 -2.31 6.24 4.23
CA ASP A 368 -2.08 5.09 5.13
C ASP A 368 -0.93 4.14 4.75
N VAL A 369 -0.14 4.46 3.71
CA VAL A 369 0.96 3.58 3.25
C VAL A 369 2.15 3.52 4.22
N PHE A 370 2.75 2.34 4.39
CA PHE A 370 3.75 2.01 5.42
C PHE A 370 5.20 2.43 5.06
N GLY A 371 5.39 3.72 4.80
CA GLY A 371 6.68 4.32 4.45
C GLY A 371 6.83 4.57 2.95
N TYR A 372 7.80 5.43 2.59
CA TYR A 372 7.92 5.92 1.22
C TYR A 372 9.35 5.93 0.68
N SER A 373 9.56 5.23 -0.44
CA SER A 373 10.85 5.18 -1.13
C SER A 373 11.30 6.57 -1.60
N GLN A 374 12.60 6.86 -1.53
CA GLN A 374 13.17 8.12 -2.01
C GLN A 374 12.98 8.38 -3.52
N SER A 375 12.66 7.35 -4.30
CA SER A 375 12.44 7.47 -5.75
C SER A 375 11.04 7.99 -6.09
N ILE A 376 10.11 8.04 -5.13
CA ILE A 376 8.72 8.42 -5.38
C ILE A 376 8.57 9.81 -6.02
N PRO A 377 9.24 10.89 -5.58
CA PRO A 377 9.13 12.18 -6.25
C PRO A 377 9.44 12.10 -7.75
N GLN A 378 10.49 11.40 -8.15
CA GLN A 378 10.84 11.19 -9.56
C GLN A 378 9.75 10.43 -10.33
N ILE A 379 9.27 9.30 -9.79
CA ILE A 379 8.23 8.48 -10.45
C ILE A 379 6.94 9.29 -10.59
N ALA A 380 6.52 9.96 -9.52
CA ALA A 380 5.30 10.75 -9.48
C ALA A 380 5.35 11.95 -10.45
N VAL A 381 6.49 12.67 -10.52
CA VAL A 381 6.69 13.75 -11.49
C VAL A 381 6.63 13.22 -12.93
N ALA A 382 7.28 12.10 -13.20
CA ALA A 382 7.24 11.46 -14.51
C ALA A 382 5.83 10.95 -14.90
N ALA A 383 4.96 10.70 -13.91
CA ALA A 383 3.54 10.40 -14.09
C ALA A 383 2.63 11.64 -14.12
N GLY A 384 3.17 12.85 -13.97
CA GLY A 384 2.42 14.12 -14.02
C GLY A 384 1.89 14.64 -12.67
N CYS A 385 2.20 13.97 -11.56
CA CYS A 385 1.91 14.49 -10.22
C CYS A 385 2.87 15.64 -9.84
N ARG A 386 2.41 16.53 -8.97
CA ARG A 386 3.15 17.70 -8.45
C ARG A 386 3.10 17.80 -6.93
N TYR A 387 2.10 17.16 -6.34
CA TYR A 387 1.77 17.27 -4.94
C TYR A 387 1.76 15.90 -4.27
N PHE A 388 2.02 15.86 -2.97
CA PHE A 388 1.99 14.64 -2.17
C PHE A 388 1.25 14.86 -0.85
N PHE A 389 0.32 13.97 -0.51
CA PHE A 389 -0.38 13.96 0.77
C PHE A 389 -0.23 12.61 1.48
N THR A 390 0.04 12.68 2.79
CA THR A 390 0.15 11.52 3.67
C THR A 390 -0.20 11.89 5.13
N THR A 391 -0.49 10.89 5.95
CA THR A 391 -0.57 11.03 7.41
C THR A 391 0.37 10.07 8.16
N LYS A 392 0.75 8.94 7.54
CA LYS A 392 1.30 7.78 8.26
C LYS A 392 2.59 8.05 9.02
N LEU A 393 3.45 8.99 8.60
CA LEU A 393 4.67 9.32 9.37
C LEU A 393 4.39 9.97 10.73
N SER A 394 3.15 10.36 11.04
CA SER A 394 2.78 10.78 12.40
C SER A 394 2.78 9.62 13.39
N TRP A 395 2.88 8.36 12.91
CA TRP A 395 2.93 7.14 13.71
C TRP A 395 4.36 6.68 14.03
N SER A 396 5.40 7.36 13.52
CA SER A 396 6.78 7.02 13.84
C SER A 396 7.02 7.00 15.35
N ALA A 397 7.47 5.86 15.86
CA ALA A 397 7.50 5.57 17.30
C ALA A 397 8.64 6.27 18.06
N LEU A 398 9.75 6.59 17.38
CA LEU A 398 10.94 7.15 18.03
C LEU A 398 11.12 8.64 17.72
N HIS A 399 11.03 9.03 16.46
CA HIS A 399 11.25 10.40 16.01
C HIS A 399 10.02 10.96 15.28
N ARG A 400 9.59 12.14 15.73
CA ARG A 400 8.56 12.91 15.02
C ARG A 400 9.16 13.55 13.76
N PHE A 401 8.51 13.36 12.63
CA PHE A 401 8.91 14.02 11.38
C PHE A 401 8.85 15.57 11.52
N PRO A 402 9.87 16.32 11.05
CA PRO A 402 10.04 17.73 11.42
C PRO A 402 9.17 18.72 10.64
N TYR A 403 8.50 18.29 9.56
CA TYR A 403 7.75 19.19 8.67
C TYR A 403 6.28 18.79 8.52
N THR A 404 5.44 19.78 8.27
CA THR A 404 4.03 19.65 7.88
C THR A 404 3.91 19.94 6.38
N SER A 405 4.41 21.09 5.91
CA SER A 405 4.46 21.43 4.48
C SER A 405 5.92 21.57 4.06
N PHE A 406 6.33 20.88 2.99
CA PHE A 406 7.74 20.82 2.59
C PHE A 406 7.90 20.45 1.12
N ILE A 407 9.09 20.64 0.57
CA ILE A 407 9.47 20.11 -0.74
C ILE A 407 10.14 18.75 -0.52
N TRP A 408 9.53 17.68 -1.02
CA TRP A 408 10.13 16.35 -1.02
C TRP A 408 10.92 16.13 -2.30
N SER A 409 12.24 15.93 -2.17
CA SER A 409 13.18 15.86 -3.28
C SER A 409 13.82 14.47 -3.38
N SER A 410 13.75 13.89 -4.58
CA SER A 410 14.52 12.71 -4.95
C SER A 410 15.98 13.08 -5.27
N PRO A 411 16.92 12.12 -5.22
CA PRO A 411 18.34 12.35 -5.54
C PRO A 411 18.62 12.82 -6.98
N ASP A 412 17.77 12.51 -7.96
CA ASP A 412 17.86 12.97 -9.35
C ASP A 412 17.53 14.47 -9.50
N GLY A 413 16.91 15.06 -8.47
CA GLY A 413 16.48 16.47 -8.43
C GLY A 413 14.98 16.68 -8.64
N SER A 414 14.21 15.63 -8.93
CA SER A 414 12.74 15.72 -8.98
C SER A 414 12.14 16.08 -7.63
N GLN A 415 11.07 16.89 -7.63
CA GLN A 415 10.48 17.46 -6.43
C GLN A 415 8.95 17.42 -6.44
N LEU A 416 8.36 17.14 -5.27
CA LEU A 416 6.93 17.29 -4.99
C LEU A 416 6.72 18.30 -3.85
N ILE A 417 5.66 19.09 -3.91
CA ILE A 417 5.21 19.85 -2.73
C ILE A 417 4.36 18.89 -1.89
N ALA A 418 4.85 18.59 -0.68
CA ALA A 418 4.26 17.63 0.22
C ALA A 418 3.53 18.32 1.38
N HIS A 419 2.42 17.71 1.81
CA HIS A 419 1.74 18.06 3.05
C HIS A 419 1.46 16.81 3.88
N LEU A 420 1.89 16.82 5.14
CA LEU A 420 1.70 15.75 6.10
C LEU A 420 0.76 16.19 7.23
N SER A 421 -0.40 15.55 7.33
CA SER A 421 -1.34 15.79 8.44
C SER A 421 -0.90 15.01 9.69
N GLN A 422 -0.91 15.67 10.84
CA GLN A 422 -0.54 15.09 12.14
C GLN A 422 -1.76 14.64 12.96
N VAL A 423 -2.98 14.81 12.44
CA VAL A 423 -4.25 14.44 13.10
C VAL A 423 -4.80 13.11 12.56
N GLY A 424 -4.15 12.51 11.56
CA GLY A 424 -4.66 11.35 10.82
C GLY A 424 -5.61 11.77 9.70
N TYR A 425 -6.26 10.78 9.07
CA TYR A 425 -7.18 11.01 7.95
C TYR A 425 -8.67 10.83 8.27
N GLU A 426 -9.00 10.38 9.48
CA GLU A 426 -10.36 10.08 9.93
C GLU A 426 -10.90 11.10 10.96
N SER A 427 -10.61 12.38 10.79
CA SER A 427 -10.97 13.39 11.78
C SER A 427 -12.49 13.41 12.06
N ARG A 428 -12.86 13.52 13.33
CA ARG A 428 -14.23 13.76 13.80
C ARG A 428 -14.61 15.24 13.75
N ALA A 429 -13.72 16.10 13.28
CA ALA A 429 -13.88 17.56 13.30
C ALA A 429 -14.23 18.10 14.70
N ASN A 430 -13.69 17.45 15.75
CA ASN A 430 -13.82 17.95 17.12
C ASN A 430 -12.86 19.12 17.38
N CYS A 431 -13.19 19.99 18.33
CA CYS A 431 -12.43 21.22 18.56
C CYS A 431 -10.97 20.95 18.95
N GLY A 432 -10.72 19.84 19.66
CA GLY A 432 -9.37 19.38 20.00
C GLY A 432 -8.53 19.04 18.76
N GLU A 433 -9.08 18.24 17.85
CA GLU A 433 -8.46 17.90 16.56
C GLU A 433 -8.24 19.12 15.68
N LEU A 434 -9.19 20.06 15.62
CA LEU A 434 -9.01 21.32 14.88
C LEU A 434 -7.84 22.13 15.44
N LEU A 435 -7.79 22.31 16.77
CA LEU A 435 -6.66 23.00 17.41
C LEU A 435 -5.34 22.26 17.18
N GLN A 436 -5.33 20.94 17.32
CA GLN A 436 -4.15 20.12 17.04
C GLN A 436 -3.69 20.28 15.59
N CYS A 437 -4.59 20.23 14.61
CA CYS A 437 -4.28 20.40 13.18
C CYS A 437 -3.61 21.76 12.91
N SER A 438 -4.08 22.82 13.56
CA SER A 438 -3.47 24.15 13.46
C SER A 438 -2.13 24.26 14.20
N TYR A 439 -2.03 23.77 15.45
CA TYR A 439 -0.82 23.90 16.26
C TYR A 439 0.32 23.00 15.82
N THR A 440 0.01 21.89 15.17
CA THR A 440 1.02 20.95 14.68
C THR A 440 1.59 21.36 13.33
N ASN A 441 1.05 22.40 12.67
CA ASN A 441 1.62 22.97 11.45
C ASN A 441 2.98 23.62 11.73
N GLN A 442 4.06 22.87 11.46
CA GLN A 442 5.44 23.34 11.68
C GLN A 442 5.83 24.49 10.76
N GLN A 443 5.11 24.69 9.66
CA GLN A 443 5.37 25.74 8.66
C GLN A 443 4.34 26.87 8.71
N ALA A 444 3.61 27.03 9.81
CA ALA A 444 2.60 28.09 9.97
C ALA A 444 3.15 29.52 9.79
N GLY A 445 4.46 29.74 9.97
CA GLY A 445 5.11 31.03 9.69
C GLY A 445 5.30 31.36 8.20
N ILE A 446 5.19 30.36 7.32
CA ILE A 446 5.25 30.49 5.86
C ILE A 446 3.84 30.36 5.28
N TRP A 447 3.13 29.30 5.68
CA TRP A 447 1.76 28.98 5.26
C TRP A 447 0.93 28.52 6.46
N ASP A 448 -0.02 29.35 6.86
CA ASP A 448 -0.80 29.19 8.09
C ASP A 448 -2.00 28.24 7.96
N THR A 449 -2.18 27.60 6.80
CA THR A 449 -3.31 26.71 6.52
C THR A 449 -2.88 25.24 6.52
N SER A 450 -3.58 24.41 7.29
CA SER A 450 -3.42 22.95 7.28
C SER A 450 -4.54 22.27 6.48
N LEU A 451 -4.25 21.11 5.89
CA LEU A 451 -5.26 20.24 5.29
C LEU A 451 -5.80 19.28 6.34
N LEU A 452 -7.12 19.29 6.55
CA LEU A 452 -7.82 18.34 7.41
C LEU A 452 -8.70 17.45 6.54
N THR A 453 -8.51 16.14 6.64
CA THR A 453 -9.43 15.16 6.07
C THR A 453 -10.34 14.63 7.17
N TYR A 454 -11.64 14.59 6.90
CA TYR A 454 -12.66 14.20 7.88
C TYR A 454 -13.64 13.19 7.29
N GLY A 455 -14.16 12.32 8.16
CA GLY A 455 -15.01 11.19 7.78
C GLY A 455 -14.51 9.90 8.42
N PHE A 456 -15.37 8.90 8.49
CA PHE A 456 -14.99 7.55 8.89
C PHE A 456 -14.34 6.83 7.70
N GLY A 457 -13.22 6.16 7.95
CA GLY A 457 -12.42 5.39 7.01
C GLY A 457 -12.21 3.95 7.50
N ASP A 458 -11.06 3.36 7.16
CA ASP A 458 -10.61 2.02 7.57
C ASP A 458 -11.66 0.91 7.35
N GLY A 459 -12.53 1.10 6.36
CA GLY A 459 -13.71 0.25 6.15
C GLY A 459 -14.97 0.96 5.69
N GLY A 460 -14.87 2.25 5.36
CA GLY A 460 -15.92 3.02 4.70
C GLY A 460 -16.79 3.84 5.68
N GLY A 461 -18.02 4.15 5.25
CA GLY A 461 -18.98 4.96 6.00
C GLY A 461 -18.86 6.44 5.66
N GLY A 462 -17.66 7.02 5.72
CA GLY A 462 -17.38 8.37 5.23
C GLY A 462 -17.90 9.49 6.14
N VAL A 463 -18.22 10.63 5.56
CA VAL A 463 -18.60 11.85 6.28
C VAL A 463 -20.00 11.72 6.88
N THR A 464 -20.23 12.28 8.08
CA THR A 464 -21.57 12.34 8.71
C THR A 464 -22.22 13.72 8.62
N GLU A 465 -23.55 13.78 8.77
CA GLU A 465 -24.28 15.06 8.91
C GLU A 465 -23.71 15.90 10.08
N GLU A 466 -23.36 15.26 11.20
CA GLU A 466 -22.77 15.95 12.35
C GLU A 466 -21.44 16.62 12.00
N GLN A 467 -20.54 15.93 11.31
CA GLN A 467 -19.26 16.51 10.88
C GLN A 467 -19.50 17.73 9.96
N CYS A 468 -20.46 17.66 9.04
CA CYS A 468 -20.84 18.80 8.20
C CYS A 468 -21.31 20.01 9.01
N GLU A 469 -22.17 19.81 10.02
CA GLU A 469 -22.61 20.88 10.92
C GLU A 469 -21.44 21.48 11.71
N ARG A 470 -20.53 20.63 12.19
CA ARG A 470 -19.36 21.07 12.97
C ARG A 470 -18.39 21.92 12.13
N ILE A 471 -18.10 21.51 10.90
CA ILE A 471 -17.27 22.30 9.97
C ILE A 471 -17.94 23.66 9.70
N ALA A 472 -19.25 23.69 9.45
CA ALA A 472 -19.98 24.94 9.23
C ALA A 472 -19.94 25.88 10.46
N LEU A 473 -19.96 25.33 11.68
CA LEU A 473 -19.82 26.10 12.92
C LEU A 473 -18.38 26.60 13.13
N ALA A 474 -17.39 25.79 12.77
CA ALA A 474 -15.96 26.13 12.90
C ALA A 474 -15.50 27.25 11.95
N GLU A 475 -16.23 27.54 10.86
CA GLU A 475 -15.95 28.68 9.95
C GLU A 475 -15.85 30.04 10.68
N SER A 476 -16.52 30.19 11.82
CA SER A 476 -16.59 31.48 12.55
C SER A 476 -16.53 31.33 14.09
N ALA A 477 -16.13 30.17 14.58
CA ALA A 477 -16.09 29.88 16.01
C ALA A 477 -14.94 30.61 16.73
N PRO A 478 -15.19 31.37 17.82
CA PRO A 478 -14.12 32.07 18.54
C PRO A 478 -13.19 31.09 19.28
N GLY A 479 -11.88 31.31 19.25
CA GLY A 479 -10.92 30.41 19.90
C GLY A 479 -10.61 29.12 19.14
N ILE A 480 -11.27 28.86 18.02
CA ILE A 480 -11.02 27.70 17.16
C ILE A 480 -10.41 28.19 15.84
N PRO A 481 -9.53 27.41 15.17
CA PRO A 481 -9.00 27.74 13.85
C PRO A 481 -10.10 27.89 12.81
N VAL A 482 -9.96 28.88 11.91
CA VAL A 482 -10.94 29.12 10.85
C VAL A 482 -10.93 27.93 9.90
N THR A 483 -11.99 27.12 9.98
CA THR A 483 -12.10 25.88 9.23
C THR A 483 -13.14 26.02 8.13
N TYR A 484 -12.78 25.72 6.88
CA TYR A 484 -13.67 25.88 5.73
C TYR A 484 -13.64 24.66 4.80
N PRO A 485 -14.77 24.27 4.20
CA PRO A 485 -14.78 23.22 3.18
C PRO A 485 -13.91 23.62 1.97
N SER A 486 -13.04 22.71 1.53
CA SER A 486 -12.12 22.92 0.40
C SER A 486 -12.01 21.67 -0.46
N ARG A 487 -11.40 21.80 -1.63
CA ARG A 487 -10.83 20.67 -2.39
C ARG A 487 -9.37 20.47 -2.02
N ALA A 488 -8.84 19.27 -2.23
CA ALA A 488 -7.41 19.02 -2.05
C ALA A 488 -6.58 19.75 -3.13
N ASP A 489 -7.05 19.77 -4.38
CA ASP A 489 -6.38 20.51 -5.47
C ASP A 489 -6.27 22.01 -5.17
N ASP A 490 -7.35 22.59 -4.62
CA ASP A 490 -7.38 24.02 -4.27
C ASP A 490 -6.37 24.34 -3.16
N PHE A 491 -6.28 23.49 -2.12
CA PHE A 491 -5.31 23.62 -1.05
C PHE A 491 -3.86 23.59 -1.58
N PHE A 492 -3.51 22.60 -2.40
CA PHE A 492 -2.15 22.48 -2.92
C PHE A 492 -1.79 23.58 -3.91
N ARG A 493 -2.75 24.02 -4.74
CA ARG A 493 -2.54 25.16 -5.63
C ARG A 493 -2.25 26.44 -4.84
N GLU A 494 -2.94 26.67 -3.73
CA GLU A 494 -2.66 27.80 -2.83
C GLU A 494 -1.28 27.65 -2.15
N LEU A 495 -0.96 26.47 -1.60
CA LEU A 495 0.33 26.17 -0.99
C LEU A 495 1.49 26.36 -1.98
N SER A 496 1.29 26.03 -3.27
CA SER A 496 2.34 26.12 -4.30
C SER A 496 2.89 27.54 -4.52
N ILE A 497 2.14 28.58 -4.13
CA ILE A 497 2.60 29.97 -4.19
C ILE A 497 3.79 30.20 -3.25
N TYR A 498 3.91 29.39 -2.19
CA TYR A 498 4.94 29.50 -1.16
C TYR A 498 6.06 28.46 -1.32
N ALA A 499 6.10 27.72 -2.43
CA ALA A 499 7.02 26.59 -2.62
C ALA A 499 8.50 26.96 -2.40
N ASP A 500 8.92 28.16 -2.83
CA ASP A 500 10.29 28.65 -2.71
C ASP A 500 10.72 28.91 -1.25
N ASP A 501 9.76 29.12 -0.34
CA ASP A 501 10.00 29.38 1.09
C ASP A 501 9.93 28.11 1.95
N LEU A 502 9.43 26.99 1.40
CA LEU A 502 9.27 25.73 2.13
C LEU A 502 10.60 25.01 2.37
N PRO A 503 10.74 24.28 3.50
CA PRO A 503 11.92 23.45 3.74
C PRO A 503 11.99 22.30 2.74
N VAL A 504 13.21 21.90 2.35
CA VAL A 504 13.45 20.76 1.46
C VAL A 504 13.83 19.53 2.29
N TYR A 505 13.11 18.43 2.12
CA TYR A 505 13.48 17.11 2.63
C TYR A 505 14.01 16.24 1.49
N LYS A 506 15.19 15.63 1.68
CA LYS A 506 15.86 14.79 0.69
C LYS A 506 15.99 13.36 1.23
N GLY A 507 15.57 12.39 0.44
CA GLY A 507 15.68 10.96 0.78
C GLY A 507 14.33 10.29 1.01
N GLU A 508 14.37 9.11 1.62
CA GLU A 508 13.18 8.31 1.90
C GLU A 508 12.41 8.90 3.08
N LEU A 509 11.10 8.74 3.05
CA LEU A 509 10.26 9.01 4.21
C LEU A 509 10.07 7.69 4.95
N TYR A 510 11.08 7.30 5.74
CA TYR A 510 11.07 6.07 6.51
C TYR A 510 10.03 6.14 7.63
N LEU A 511 9.14 5.16 7.66
CA LEU A 511 8.19 4.97 8.75
C LEU A 511 8.87 4.14 9.83
N GLU A 512 9.03 4.71 11.03
CA GLU A 512 9.66 4.01 12.15
C GLU A 512 8.68 3.05 12.85
N TYR A 513 7.87 2.35 12.07
CA TYR A 513 6.77 1.47 12.46
C TYR A 513 6.37 0.55 11.30
N HIS A 514 5.61 -0.50 11.59
CA HIS A 514 5.14 -1.53 10.65
C HIS A 514 6.26 -2.27 9.88
N ARG A 515 7.36 -2.65 10.54
CA ARG A 515 8.52 -3.31 9.92
C ARG A 515 8.30 -4.79 9.57
N GLY A 516 7.38 -5.46 10.29
CA GLY A 516 6.96 -6.83 10.02
C GLY A 516 6.34 -7.04 8.64
N CYS A 517 5.78 -5.97 8.05
CA CYS A 517 5.24 -5.93 6.70
C CYS A 517 6.24 -6.33 5.60
N TYR A 518 7.54 -6.22 5.84
CA TYR A 518 8.56 -6.59 4.84
C TYR A 518 8.74 -8.12 4.74
N THR A 519 8.36 -8.87 5.79
CA THR A 519 8.70 -10.29 5.95
C THR A 519 7.47 -11.20 6.04
N THR A 520 6.35 -10.74 6.61
CA THR A 520 5.13 -11.54 6.76
C THR A 520 4.45 -11.89 5.42
N ALA A 521 3.57 -12.90 5.40
CA ALA A 521 2.83 -13.37 4.23
C ALA A 521 3.77 -13.65 3.04
N ARG A 522 4.80 -14.45 3.28
CA ARG A 522 5.87 -14.69 2.33
C ARG A 522 5.37 -15.28 1.01
N THR A 523 4.41 -16.20 1.09
CA THR A 523 3.82 -16.83 -0.10
C THR A 523 3.14 -15.79 -1.00
N MET A 524 2.47 -14.79 -0.42
CA MET A 524 1.87 -13.67 -1.16
C MET A 524 2.95 -12.88 -1.92
N LYS A 525 4.01 -12.47 -1.23
CA LYS A 525 5.15 -11.74 -1.84
C LYS A 525 5.84 -12.53 -2.95
N SER A 526 5.97 -13.85 -2.78
CA SER A 526 6.53 -14.73 -3.81
C SER A 526 5.62 -14.89 -5.01
N ALA A 527 4.31 -15.08 -4.81
CA ALA A 527 3.33 -15.20 -5.88
C ALA A 527 3.20 -13.88 -6.67
N TYR A 528 3.19 -12.75 -5.97
CA TYR A 528 3.22 -11.41 -6.56
C TYR A 528 4.44 -11.24 -7.47
N ARG A 529 5.63 -11.61 -6.99
CA ARG A 529 6.86 -11.56 -7.78
C ARG A 529 6.83 -12.48 -9.01
N SER A 530 6.16 -13.63 -8.95
CA SER A 530 5.98 -14.51 -10.12
C SER A 530 5.18 -13.82 -11.24
N VAL A 531 4.14 -13.05 -10.88
CA VAL A 531 3.36 -12.29 -11.87
C VAL A 531 4.16 -11.12 -12.45
N GLU A 532 4.98 -10.42 -11.64
CA GLU A 532 5.90 -9.42 -12.17
C GLU A 532 6.85 -10.00 -13.24
N LYS A 533 7.41 -11.19 -12.98
CA LYS A 533 8.27 -11.89 -13.96
C LYS A 533 7.48 -12.29 -15.21
N GLY A 534 6.27 -12.81 -15.04
CA GLY A 534 5.40 -13.21 -16.15
C GLY A 534 5.06 -12.02 -17.07
N LEU A 535 4.75 -10.86 -16.49
CA LEU A 535 4.49 -9.63 -17.25
C LEU A 535 5.74 -9.13 -17.97
N GLN A 536 6.92 -9.20 -17.32
CA GLN A 536 8.19 -8.86 -17.98
C GLN A 536 8.41 -9.73 -19.22
N THR A 537 8.23 -11.05 -19.06
CA THR A 537 8.40 -12.02 -20.14
C THR A 537 7.39 -11.82 -21.26
N LEU A 538 6.11 -11.59 -20.94
CA LEU A 538 5.06 -11.39 -21.93
C LEU A 538 5.28 -10.12 -22.75
N GLU A 539 5.58 -8.98 -22.10
CA GLU A 539 5.80 -7.72 -22.82
C GLU A 539 7.09 -7.76 -23.66
N ALA A 540 8.13 -8.45 -23.18
CA ALA A 540 9.33 -8.72 -23.95
C ALA A 540 9.06 -9.64 -25.16
N ALA A 541 8.25 -10.69 -24.98
CA ALA A 541 7.85 -11.61 -26.04
C ALA A 541 7.03 -10.90 -27.12
N ALA A 542 6.10 -10.03 -26.73
CA ALA A 542 5.32 -9.19 -27.63
C ALA A 542 6.22 -8.27 -28.49
N CYS A 543 7.21 -7.63 -27.85
CA CYS A 543 8.22 -6.82 -28.56
C CYS A 543 9.04 -7.66 -29.55
N ALA A 544 9.48 -8.86 -29.15
CA ALA A 544 10.28 -9.76 -29.99
C ALA A 544 9.49 -10.32 -31.18
N ALA A 545 8.21 -10.63 -30.97
CA ALA A 545 7.28 -11.06 -32.01
C ALA A 545 6.79 -9.90 -32.89
N GLY A 546 7.06 -8.64 -32.51
CA GLY A 546 6.55 -7.45 -33.20
C GLY A 546 5.02 -7.38 -33.22
N THR A 547 4.38 -7.89 -32.17
CA THR A 547 2.92 -8.03 -32.07
C THR A 547 2.40 -7.27 -30.87
N ARG A 548 1.31 -6.52 -31.08
CA ARG A 548 0.64 -5.77 -30.02
C ARG A 548 -0.17 -6.63 -29.08
N TYR A 549 0.19 -6.64 -27.81
CA TYR A 549 -0.53 -7.34 -26.75
C TYR A 549 -1.09 -6.38 -25.69
N ASP A 550 -2.39 -6.49 -25.37
CA ASP A 550 -3.02 -5.70 -24.32
C ASP A 550 -2.83 -6.36 -22.95
N THR A 551 -1.84 -5.89 -22.20
CA THR A 551 -1.54 -6.36 -20.84
C THR A 551 -2.35 -5.63 -19.76
N ALA A 552 -3.23 -4.69 -20.10
CA ALA A 552 -3.89 -3.82 -19.11
C ALA A 552 -4.71 -4.60 -18.08
N ALA A 553 -5.38 -5.68 -18.49
CA ALA A 553 -6.14 -6.53 -17.56
C ALA A 553 -5.24 -7.23 -16.54
N PHE A 554 -4.09 -7.78 -16.97
CA PHE A 554 -3.11 -8.41 -16.08
C PHE A 554 -2.47 -7.39 -15.15
N TRP A 555 -2.13 -6.20 -15.66
CA TRP A 555 -1.61 -5.12 -14.82
C TRP A 555 -2.62 -4.65 -13.78
N LYS A 556 -3.91 -4.51 -14.12
CA LYS A 556 -4.95 -4.16 -13.14
C LYS A 556 -5.08 -5.21 -12.03
N ARG A 557 -5.00 -6.51 -12.37
CA ARG A 557 -4.98 -7.61 -11.38
C ARG A 557 -3.77 -7.49 -10.46
N LEU A 558 -2.56 -7.33 -11.00
CA LEU A 558 -1.34 -7.18 -10.20
C LEU A 558 -1.36 -5.92 -9.33
N VAL A 559 -1.76 -4.78 -9.89
CA VAL A 559 -1.78 -3.50 -9.17
C VAL A 559 -2.81 -3.52 -8.04
N PHE A 560 -3.94 -4.21 -8.18
CA PHE A 560 -4.85 -4.43 -7.05
C PHE A 560 -4.11 -5.07 -5.85
N MET A 561 -3.24 -6.04 -6.11
CA MET A 561 -2.47 -6.73 -5.07
C MET A 561 -1.42 -5.83 -4.40
N GLN A 562 -1.03 -4.71 -5.02
CA GLN A 562 -0.12 -3.74 -4.42
C GLN A 562 -0.75 -2.92 -3.30
N PHE A 563 -2.06 -3.00 -3.12
CA PHE A 563 -2.76 -2.29 -2.05
C PHE A 563 -2.05 -2.49 -0.71
N HIS A 564 -1.93 -1.43 0.08
CA HIS A 564 -1.04 -1.39 1.25
C HIS A 564 -1.40 -2.35 2.38
N ASP A 565 -2.59 -2.98 2.37
CA ASP A 565 -2.89 -4.09 3.28
C ASP A 565 -2.86 -5.49 2.64
N ALA A 566 -2.69 -5.57 1.32
CA ALA A 566 -2.57 -6.84 0.60
C ALA A 566 -1.11 -7.31 0.53
N LEU A 567 -0.24 -6.57 -0.18
CA LEU A 567 1.15 -6.98 -0.42
C LEU A 567 2.03 -6.95 0.85
N PRO A 568 1.91 -5.93 1.72
CA PRO A 568 2.58 -5.92 3.02
C PRO A 568 2.25 -7.11 3.92
N GLY A 569 1.13 -7.79 3.69
CA GLY A 569 0.80 -9.00 4.42
C GLY A 569 0.06 -8.75 5.74
N SER A 570 -0.76 -7.69 5.76
CA SER A 570 -1.51 -7.18 6.92
C SER A 570 -3.04 -7.46 6.89
N SER A 571 -3.52 -8.29 5.97
CA SER A 571 -4.92 -8.73 5.89
C SER A 571 -5.19 -10.07 6.58
N ILE A 572 -6.48 -10.37 6.79
CA ILE A 572 -6.96 -11.66 7.31
C ILE A 572 -6.64 -12.84 6.37
N SER A 573 -6.60 -14.05 6.93
CA SER A 573 -6.25 -15.28 6.20
C SER A 573 -7.14 -15.54 4.97
N GLU A 574 -8.42 -15.19 5.03
CA GLU A 574 -9.38 -15.32 3.92
C GLU A 574 -8.96 -14.52 2.69
N VAL A 575 -8.33 -13.36 2.88
CA VAL A 575 -7.79 -12.55 1.78
C VAL A 575 -6.69 -13.33 1.08
N TYR A 576 -5.70 -13.87 1.79
CA TYR A 576 -4.63 -14.63 1.12
C TYR A 576 -5.10 -15.94 0.50
N LYS A 577 -6.11 -16.58 1.08
CA LYS A 577 -6.76 -17.77 0.50
C LYS A 577 -7.45 -17.45 -0.83
N GLU A 578 -7.87 -16.20 -1.05
CA GLU A 578 -8.39 -15.70 -2.32
C GLU A 578 -7.27 -15.25 -3.28
N LEU A 579 -6.37 -14.37 -2.82
CA LEU A 579 -5.44 -13.66 -3.69
C LEU A 579 -4.25 -14.51 -4.18
N ILE A 580 -3.73 -15.43 -3.35
CA ILE A 580 -2.55 -16.23 -3.72
C ILE A 580 -2.87 -17.17 -4.90
N PRO A 581 -3.97 -17.95 -4.90
CA PRO A 581 -4.33 -18.76 -6.06
C PRO A 581 -4.55 -17.93 -7.34
N GLU A 582 -5.17 -16.75 -7.23
CA GLU A 582 -5.35 -15.84 -8.36
C GLU A 582 -4.01 -15.40 -8.98
N LEU A 583 -3.04 -15.03 -8.13
CA LEU A 583 -1.69 -14.65 -8.57
C LEU A 583 -0.96 -15.82 -9.24
N LEU A 584 -1.02 -17.02 -8.66
CA LEU A 584 -0.36 -18.19 -9.24
C LEU A 584 -0.96 -18.58 -10.59
N SER A 585 -2.30 -18.60 -10.70
CA SER A 585 -3.00 -18.82 -11.98
C SER A 585 -2.61 -17.74 -13.00
N THR A 586 -2.56 -16.47 -12.58
CA THR A 586 -2.17 -15.37 -13.47
C THR A 586 -0.73 -15.52 -13.96
N ALA A 587 0.20 -15.99 -13.13
CA ALA A 587 1.58 -16.25 -13.54
C ALA A 587 1.67 -17.38 -14.58
N GLU A 588 0.87 -18.44 -14.44
CA GLU A 588 0.75 -19.53 -15.42
C GLU A 588 0.13 -19.03 -16.73
N GLU A 589 -0.95 -18.24 -16.66
CA GLU A 589 -1.58 -17.60 -17.81
C GLU A 589 -0.57 -16.74 -18.59
N LEU A 590 0.18 -15.88 -17.90
CA LEU A 590 1.19 -15.01 -18.52
C LEU A 590 2.31 -15.80 -19.21
N ALA A 591 2.78 -16.88 -18.60
CA ALA A 591 3.77 -17.75 -19.21
C ALA A 591 3.23 -18.39 -20.49
N HIS A 592 2.00 -18.90 -20.45
CA HIS A 592 1.35 -19.52 -21.61
C HIS A 592 1.10 -18.53 -22.76
N GLU A 593 0.65 -17.32 -22.46
CA GLU A 593 0.47 -16.26 -23.48
C GLU A 593 1.82 -15.87 -24.09
N ALA A 594 2.87 -15.76 -23.29
CA ALA A 594 4.21 -15.45 -23.78
C ALA A 594 4.77 -16.57 -24.67
N GLU A 595 4.54 -17.85 -24.30
CA GLU A 595 4.89 -18.99 -25.14
C GLU A 595 4.15 -18.92 -26.48
N THR A 596 2.83 -18.69 -26.44
CA THR A 596 1.96 -18.61 -27.63
C THR A 596 2.41 -17.51 -28.60
N LEU A 597 2.86 -16.35 -28.10
CA LEU A 597 3.39 -15.27 -28.94
C LEU A 597 4.68 -15.64 -29.66
N LEU A 598 5.48 -16.54 -29.10
CA LEU A 598 6.77 -16.97 -29.64
C LEU A 598 6.66 -18.27 -30.45
N GLU A 599 5.58 -19.02 -30.30
CA GLU A 599 5.33 -20.24 -31.06
C GLU A 599 5.38 -19.99 -32.58
N GLY A 600 5.95 -20.95 -33.30
CA GLY A 600 6.08 -20.88 -34.76
C GLY A 600 5.86 -22.22 -35.44
N GLU A 601 5.90 -22.24 -36.77
CA GLU A 601 5.62 -23.46 -37.58
C GLU A 601 6.65 -24.61 -37.38
N GLY A 602 7.76 -24.36 -36.67
CA GLY A 602 8.82 -25.32 -36.42
C GLY A 602 8.56 -26.23 -35.20
N GLN A 603 9.16 -27.44 -35.20
CA GLN A 603 9.12 -28.37 -34.06
C GLN A 603 10.39 -28.30 -33.18
N PHE A 604 11.15 -27.20 -33.26
CA PHE A 604 12.37 -27.05 -32.47
C PHE A 604 12.03 -26.53 -31.08
N LEU A 605 12.77 -27.00 -30.06
CA LEU A 605 12.74 -26.36 -28.76
C LEU A 605 13.71 -25.18 -28.78
N SER A 606 13.19 -23.99 -28.50
CA SER A 606 13.94 -22.74 -28.43
C SER A 606 13.83 -22.12 -27.04
N CYS A 607 14.78 -21.23 -26.72
CA CYS A 607 14.85 -20.54 -25.43
C CYS A 607 14.93 -19.03 -25.66
N PHE A 608 13.99 -18.28 -25.09
CA PHE A 608 13.85 -16.85 -25.24
C PHE A 608 14.38 -16.10 -24.02
N ASN A 609 15.23 -15.10 -24.26
CA ASN A 609 15.69 -14.16 -23.25
C ASN A 609 14.67 -13.03 -23.06
N PRO A 610 13.96 -12.94 -21.91
CA PRO A 610 12.98 -11.88 -21.65
C PRO A 610 13.63 -10.53 -21.29
N HIS A 611 14.97 -10.44 -21.29
CA HIS A 611 15.69 -9.24 -20.93
C HIS A 611 16.13 -8.45 -22.17
N ALA A 612 16.13 -7.13 -22.04
CA ALA A 612 16.65 -6.22 -23.05
C ALA A 612 18.19 -6.08 -23.01
N VAL A 613 18.89 -7.02 -22.36
CA VAL A 613 20.35 -7.13 -22.27
C VAL A 613 20.76 -8.59 -22.40
N ASP A 614 22.02 -8.82 -22.76
CA ASP A 614 22.60 -10.16 -22.86
C ASP A 614 22.70 -10.80 -21.46
N THR A 615 22.45 -12.11 -21.40
CA THR A 615 22.42 -12.83 -20.12
C THR A 615 22.71 -14.32 -20.30
N ILE A 616 23.09 -14.96 -19.21
CA ILE A 616 23.39 -16.39 -19.13
C ILE A 616 22.29 -17.06 -18.31
N HIS A 617 21.57 -17.98 -18.93
CA HIS A 617 20.50 -18.72 -18.26
C HIS A 617 20.88 -20.18 -18.01
N PRO A 618 20.78 -20.68 -16.76
CA PRO A 618 20.73 -22.10 -16.52
C PRO A 618 19.37 -22.65 -16.98
N ILE A 619 19.40 -23.54 -17.96
CA ILE A 619 18.21 -24.21 -18.49
C ILE A 619 18.24 -25.67 -18.08
N SER A 620 17.23 -26.05 -17.31
CA SER A 620 16.99 -27.45 -16.95
C SER A 620 16.00 -28.07 -17.93
N LEU A 621 16.34 -29.24 -18.46
CA LEU A 621 15.50 -29.99 -19.38
C LEU A 621 15.18 -31.34 -18.76
N SER A 622 13.89 -31.68 -18.71
CA SER A 622 13.41 -32.98 -18.26
C SER A 622 13.97 -34.12 -19.11
N GLN A 623 13.89 -35.35 -18.59
CA GLN A 623 14.27 -36.55 -19.34
C GLN A 623 13.53 -36.67 -20.67
N GLU A 624 12.26 -36.26 -20.71
CA GLU A 624 11.43 -36.30 -21.91
C GLU A 624 11.89 -35.27 -22.94
N GLU A 625 12.13 -34.02 -22.53
CA GLU A 625 12.64 -32.97 -23.41
C GLU A 625 14.03 -33.31 -23.95
N LEU A 626 14.93 -33.78 -23.08
CA LEU A 626 16.28 -34.23 -23.45
C LEU A 626 16.25 -35.35 -24.51
N GLY A 627 15.22 -36.19 -24.51
CA GLY A 627 15.01 -37.24 -25.50
C GLY A 627 14.59 -36.73 -26.89
N LYS A 628 13.96 -35.55 -26.95
CA LYS A 628 13.42 -34.95 -28.18
C LYS A 628 14.34 -33.90 -28.80
N ILE A 629 15.25 -33.32 -28.02
CA ILE A 629 16.16 -32.25 -28.47
C ILE A 629 17.25 -32.78 -29.40
N GLN A 630 17.54 -31.99 -30.44
CA GLN A 630 18.61 -32.29 -31.40
C GLN A 630 19.99 -32.23 -30.74
N LYS A 631 20.83 -33.22 -31.07
CA LYS A 631 22.22 -33.32 -30.59
C LYS A 631 23.20 -33.35 -31.77
N ARG A 632 24.30 -32.60 -31.69
CA ARG A 632 25.39 -32.61 -32.69
C ARG A 632 26.73 -32.26 -32.05
N ASP A 633 27.83 -32.71 -32.65
CA ASP A 633 29.17 -32.31 -32.20
C ASP A 633 29.35 -30.79 -32.32
N GLY A 634 29.81 -30.14 -31.24
CA GLY A 634 29.92 -28.68 -31.16
C GLY A 634 28.59 -27.98 -30.85
N GLY A 635 27.61 -28.71 -30.34
CA GLY A 635 26.39 -28.14 -29.75
C GLY A 635 26.66 -27.49 -28.39
N VAL A 636 25.60 -27.00 -27.75
CA VAL A 636 25.66 -26.43 -26.40
C VAL A 636 26.09 -27.52 -25.42
N PRO A 637 27.14 -27.30 -24.62
CA PRO A 637 27.54 -28.24 -23.59
C PRO A 637 26.44 -28.43 -22.55
N TRP A 638 26.24 -29.67 -22.13
CA TRP A 638 25.24 -30.04 -21.12
C TRP A 638 25.80 -31.08 -20.16
N GLN A 639 25.24 -31.17 -18.96
CA GLN A 639 25.53 -32.25 -18.00
C GLN A 639 24.23 -32.95 -17.59
N LEU A 640 24.34 -34.24 -17.26
CA LEU A 640 23.26 -35.03 -16.68
C LEU A 640 23.25 -34.82 -15.16
N LEU A 641 22.06 -34.60 -14.59
CA LEU A 641 21.84 -34.45 -13.15
C LEU A 641 21.46 -35.79 -12.50
N SER A 642 21.51 -35.83 -11.17
CA SER A 642 21.25 -37.05 -10.39
C SER A 642 19.82 -37.59 -10.52
N ASP A 643 18.85 -36.72 -10.79
CA ASP A 643 17.44 -37.07 -11.06
C ASP A 643 17.19 -37.49 -12.53
N GLY A 644 18.24 -37.49 -13.36
CA GLY A 644 18.22 -37.81 -14.78
C GLY A 644 17.75 -36.67 -15.69
N SER A 645 17.36 -35.51 -15.16
CA SER A 645 17.23 -34.29 -15.95
C SER A 645 18.62 -33.81 -16.41
N SER A 646 18.66 -32.79 -17.26
CA SER A 646 19.93 -32.18 -17.69
C SER A 646 19.94 -30.69 -17.45
N ILE A 647 21.14 -30.13 -17.35
CA ILE A 647 21.33 -28.69 -17.30
C ILE A 647 22.33 -28.22 -18.35
N SER A 648 22.02 -27.07 -18.95
CA SER A 648 22.88 -26.34 -19.88
C SER A 648 22.91 -24.87 -19.50
N LEU A 649 24.01 -24.17 -19.82
CA LEU A 649 24.07 -22.71 -19.68
C LEU A 649 24.00 -22.06 -21.06
N LEU A 650 22.93 -21.32 -21.31
CA LEU A 650 22.72 -20.61 -22.56
C LEU A 650 23.11 -19.14 -22.42
N HIS A 651 24.07 -18.73 -23.22
CA HIS A 651 24.36 -17.31 -23.49
C HIS A 651 23.37 -16.85 -24.56
N LEU A 652 22.46 -15.96 -24.15
CA LEU A 652 21.39 -15.42 -24.99
C LEU A 652 21.57 -13.91 -25.12
N GLU A 653 21.48 -13.40 -26.35
CA GLU A 653 21.46 -11.96 -26.62
C GLU A 653 20.13 -11.35 -26.16
N ALA A 654 20.09 -10.03 -25.98
CA ALA A 654 18.87 -9.30 -25.62
C ALA A 654 17.68 -9.69 -26.53
N LEU A 655 16.58 -10.19 -25.97
CA LEU A 655 15.37 -10.61 -26.71
C LEU A 655 15.61 -11.68 -27.77
N GLU A 656 16.71 -12.44 -27.68
CA GLU A 656 16.98 -13.56 -28.57
C GLU A 656 16.12 -14.77 -28.21
N GLY A 657 15.49 -15.38 -29.21
CA GLY A 657 15.00 -16.75 -29.17
C GLY A 657 16.02 -17.69 -29.81
N LYS A 658 16.69 -18.53 -29.03
CA LYS A 658 17.76 -19.39 -29.53
C LYS A 658 17.33 -20.84 -29.57
N ARG A 659 17.47 -21.50 -30.73
CA ARG A 659 17.23 -22.94 -30.86
C ARG A 659 18.21 -23.71 -29.97
N ILE A 660 17.67 -24.61 -29.14
CA ILE A 660 18.49 -25.45 -28.28
C ILE A 660 18.99 -26.65 -29.09
N ILE A 661 20.29 -26.67 -29.35
CA ILE A 661 20.97 -27.82 -29.95
C ILE A 661 22.09 -28.22 -29.02
N LEU A 662 21.95 -29.37 -28.37
CA LEU A 662 22.91 -29.86 -27.39
C LEU A 662 24.10 -30.55 -28.05
N ASP A 663 25.23 -30.62 -27.34
CA ASP A 663 26.36 -31.44 -27.77
C ASP A 663 25.99 -32.93 -27.84
N SER A 664 26.68 -33.70 -28.69
CA SER A 664 26.40 -35.12 -28.91
C SER A 664 26.55 -35.95 -27.64
N LYS A 665 27.40 -35.52 -26.70
CA LYS A 665 27.64 -36.19 -25.42
C LYS A 665 27.53 -35.20 -24.25
N PRO A 666 27.06 -35.66 -23.08
CA PRO A 666 27.15 -34.86 -21.87
C PRO A 666 28.61 -34.71 -21.46
N LEU A 667 28.89 -33.63 -20.74
CA LEU A 667 30.19 -33.41 -20.12
C LEU A 667 30.46 -34.44 -19.00
N ASP A 668 31.71 -34.87 -18.88
CA ASP A 668 32.14 -35.83 -17.87
C ASP A 668 32.28 -35.15 -16.49
N SER A 669 31.57 -35.68 -15.48
CA SER A 669 31.60 -35.22 -14.10
C SER A 669 32.61 -35.98 -13.23
N ALA A 670 33.25 -37.04 -13.73
CA ALA A 670 34.03 -37.97 -12.91
C ALA A 670 35.23 -37.34 -12.19
N LEU A 671 35.94 -36.40 -12.84
CA LEU A 671 37.12 -35.76 -12.24
C LEU A 671 36.73 -34.79 -11.11
N LEU A 672 35.76 -33.92 -11.36
CA LEU A 672 35.29 -32.95 -10.37
C LEU A 672 34.56 -33.65 -9.22
N GLY A 673 33.72 -34.65 -9.53
CA GLY A 673 33.06 -35.48 -8.54
C GLY A 673 34.02 -36.20 -7.60
N ARG A 674 35.13 -36.74 -8.10
CA ARG A 674 36.17 -37.36 -7.23
C ARG A 674 36.81 -36.34 -6.29
N ALA A 675 37.13 -35.13 -6.77
CA ALA A 675 37.71 -34.08 -5.93
C ALA A 675 36.74 -33.63 -4.83
N LEU A 676 35.46 -33.43 -5.16
CA LEU A 676 34.44 -33.01 -4.20
C LEU A 676 34.06 -34.10 -3.19
N GLN A 677 34.14 -35.38 -3.58
CA GLN A 677 34.03 -36.49 -2.64
C GLN A 677 35.19 -36.54 -1.63
N THR A 678 36.38 -36.05 -2.00
CA THR A 678 37.53 -36.01 -1.06
C THR A 678 37.46 -34.86 -0.06
N ASP A 679 36.91 -33.71 -0.44
CA ASP A 679 36.69 -32.60 0.48
C ASP A 679 35.44 -31.77 0.10
N PRO A 680 34.25 -32.10 0.64
CA PRO A 680 33.01 -31.38 0.31
C PRO A 680 32.96 -29.97 0.94
N TYR A 681 33.96 -29.59 1.75
CA TYR A 681 34.03 -28.30 2.44
C TYR A 681 34.80 -27.23 1.67
N SER A 682 35.41 -27.56 0.54
CA SER A 682 36.13 -26.60 -0.32
C SER A 682 35.76 -26.87 -1.77
N VAL A 683 34.95 -25.99 -2.35
CA VAL A 683 34.37 -26.19 -3.68
C VAL A 683 34.72 -25.03 -4.60
N ALA A 684 35.20 -25.36 -5.80
CA ALA A 684 35.53 -24.38 -6.82
C ALA A 684 34.95 -24.82 -8.17
N LEU A 685 34.27 -23.90 -8.83
CA LEU A 685 33.79 -24.05 -10.20
C LEU A 685 33.97 -22.72 -10.92
N ASP A 686 34.80 -22.74 -11.96
CA ASP A 686 35.07 -21.59 -12.83
C ASP A 686 35.47 -20.33 -12.03
N GLN A 687 34.58 -19.34 -11.95
CA GLN A 687 34.81 -18.05 -11.29
C GLN A 687 34.49 -18.04 -9.79
N VAL A 688 33.90 -19.11 -9.24
CA VAL A 688 33.45 -19.13 -7.84
C VAL A 688 34.22 -20.19 -7.06
N ARG A 689 34.78 -19.80 -5.92
CA ARG A 689 35.36 -20.69 -4.92
C ARG A 689 34.73 -20.40 -3.56
N VAL A 690 34.23 -21.43 -2.91
CA VAL A 690 33.57 -21.35 -1.60
C VAL A 690 34.20 -22.35 -0.64
N GLU A 691 34.38 -21.93 0.61
CA GLU A 691 34.75 -22.80 1.72
C GLU A 691 33.65 -22.82 2.76
N PHE A 692 33.44 -23.98 3.38
CA PHE A 692 32.43 -24.19 4.41
C PHE A 692 33.06 -24.58 5.75
N SER A 693 32.42 -24.19 6.84
CA SER A 693 32.79 -24.59 8.18
C SER A 693 32.67 -26.11 8.33
N ARG A 694 33.71 -26.76 8.86
CA ARG A 694 33.67 -28.20 9.14
C ARG A 694 32.80 -28.57 10.34
N GLU A 695 32.47 -27.58 11.17
CA GLU A 695 31.60 -27.76 12.35
C GLU A 695 30.13 -27.56 11.99
N SER A 696 29.81 -26.51 11.22
CA SER A 696 28.42 -26.11 10.93
C SER A 696 27.97 -26.34 9.48
N GLY A 697 28.89 -26.65 8.55
CA GLY A 697 28.58 -26.70 7.12
C GLY A 697 28.14 -25.35 6.51
N MET A 698 28.26 -24.24 7.25
CA MET A 698 27.87 -22.91 6.76
C MET A 698 28.99 -22.28 5.93
N LEU A 699 28.61 -21.33 5.08
CA LEU A 699 29.55 -20.48 4.33
C LEU A 699 30.61 -19.89 5.27
N ALA A 700 31.89 -20.16 5.03
CA ALA A 700 33.02 -19.68 5.82
C ALA A 700 33.94 -18.73 5.05
N ALA A 701 34.17 -18.98 3.76
CA ALA A 701 34.91 -18.08 2.86
C ALA A 701 34.31 -18.10 1.45
N LEU A 702 34.44 -17.00 0.74
CA LEU A 702 33.96 -16.85 -0.64
C LEU A 702 34.94 -16.03 -1.46
N GLU A 703 35.29 -16.55 -2.63
CA GLU A 703 36.07 -15.86 -3.66
C GLU A 703 35.27 -15.88 -4.96
N ILE A 704 35.13 -14.71 -5.58
CA ILE A 704 34.41 -14.50 -6.83
C ILE A 704 35.38 -13.85 -7.81
N GLU A 705 35.59 -14.45 -8.98
CA GLU A 705 36.49 -13.98 -10.04
C GLU A 705 37.92 -13.75 -9.54
N GLY A 706 38.39 -14.59 -8.61
CA GLY A 706 39.72 -14.43 -7.99
C GLY A 706 39.81 -13.29 -6.97
N ILE A 707 38.67 -12.68 -6.59
CA ILE A 707 38.58 -11.64 -5.55
C ILE A 707 38.03 -12.29 -4.26
N PRO A 708 38.85 -12.44 -3.21
CA PRO A 708 38.36 -12.88 -1.91
C PRO A 708 37.42 -11.83 -1.32
N LEU A 709 36.19 -12.24 -1.00
CA LEU A 709 35.24 -11.42 -0.28
C LEU A 709 35.56 -11.49 1.22
N LEU A 710 35.38 -10.37 1.92
CA LEU A 710 35.67 -10.28 3.35
C LEU A 710 34.56 -10.92 4.20
N VAL A 711 34.07 -12.10 3.81
CA VAL A 711 33.05 -12.84 4.56
C VAL A 711 33.68 -13.65 5.70
N ARG A 712 32.88 -13.97 6.71
CA ARG A 712 33.18 -14.94 7.76
C ARG A 712 32.05 -15.96 7.83
N GLU A 713 32.15 -16.89 8.78
CA GLU A 713 31.14 -17.91 9.01
C GLU A 713 29.74 -17.30 9.18
N GLY A 714 28.86 -17.57 8.20
CA GLY A 714 27.46 -17.18 8.23
C GLY A 714 26.66 -18.04 9.21
N PHE A 715 25.55 -17.52 9.71
CA PHE A 715 24.72 -18.25 10.67
C PHE A 715 23.25 -17.86 10.58
N PHE A 716 22.38 -18.80 10.97
CA PHE A 716 20.97 -18.54 11.17
C PHE A 716 20.69 -18.16 12.62
N SER A 717 19.70 -17.28 12.81
CA SER A 717 19.20 -16.92 14.14
C SER A 717 17.68 -16.98 14.18
N LEU A 718 17.18 -17.58 15.26
CA LEU A 718 15.76 -17.62 15.61
C LEU A 718 15.48 -16.54 16.66
N HIS A 719 14.56 -15.64 16.36
CA HIS A 719 14.18 -14.52 17.22
C HIS A 719 12.77 -14.74 17.74
N ALA A 720 12.52 -14.37 19.00
CA ALA A 720 11.16 -14.28 19.50
C ALA A 720 10.44 -13.09 18.83
N ASP A 721 9.25 -13.34 18.30
CA ASP A 721 8.45 -12.37 17.54
C ASP A 721 7.05 -12.29 18.14
N ARG A 722 6.94 -11.45 19.17
CA ARG A 722 5.71 -11.18 19.94
C ARG A 722 5.56 -9.68 20.09
N PRO A 723 5.25 -8.96 19.00
CA PRO A 723 5.11 -7.52 19.05
C PRO A 723 3.98 -7.11 20.00
N SER A 724 4.12 -5.93 20.58
CA SER A 724 3.20 -5.44 21.62
C SER A 724 1.81 -5.09 21.08
N ASP A 725 1.74 -4.59 19.84
CA ASP A 725 0.53 -4.28 19.10
C ASP A 725 0.73 -4.63 17.62
N PHE A 726 -0.36 -4.92 16.90
CA PHE A 726 -0.40 -5.19 15.46
C PHE A 726 0.55 -6.32 15.00
N GLU A 727 0.22 -7.55 15.40
CA GLU A 727 1.08 -8.72 15.19
C GLU A 727 1.65 -8.84 13.78
N ALA A 728 0.82 -8.81 12.73
CA ALA A 728 1.26 -8.93 11.33
C ALA A 728 2.10 -7.75 10.83
N TRP A 729 1.91 -6.55 11.40
CA TRP A 729 2.58 -5.34 10.95
C TRP A 729 3.93 -5.15 11.58
N GLU A 730 4.10 -5.48 12.87
CA GLU A 730 5.27 -5.02 13.61
C GLU A 730 6.26 -6.11 14.00
N ILE A 731 7.53 -5.68 14.08
CA ILE A 731 8.65 -6.40 14.68
C ILE A 731 9.24 -5.44 15.71
N ASP A 732 9.01 -5.74 16.99
CA ASP A 732 9.51 -4.93 18.10
C ASP A 732 11.04 -4.95 18.14
N TYR A 733 11.65 -3.88 18.66
CA TYR A 733 13.10 -3.78 18.79
C TYR A 733 13.73 -4.99 19.52
N HIS A 734 13.00 -5.61 20.45
CA HIS A 734 13.45 -6.81 21.17
C HIS A 734 13.71 -8.01 20.26
N SER A 735 13.00 -8.12 19.15
CA SER A 735 13.21 -9.15 18.13
C SER A 735 14.54 -8.98 17.38
N SER A 736 15.36 -7.98 17.73
CA SER A 736 16.76 -7.91 17.32
C SER A 736 17.66 -8.94 18.01
N TRP A 737 17.26 -9.46 19.18
CA TRP A 737 18.04 -10.41 19.98
C TRP A 737 17.60 -11.86 19.73
N GLY A 738 18.27 -12.51 18.78
CA GLY A 738 18.00 -13.90 18.41
C GLY A 738 19.02 -14.88 18.95
N GLU A 739 18.59 -16.12 19.14
CA GLU A 739 19.45 -17.24 19.47
C GLU A 739 20.00 -17.85 18.17
N ARG A 740 21.28 -18.21 18.16
CA ARG A 740 21.88 -18.90 17.01
C ARG A 740 21.28 -20.30 16.88
N VAL A 741 20.88 -20.65 15.66
CA VAL A 741 20.46 -22.01 15.34
C VAL A 741 21.70 -22.91 15.32
N ASP A 742 21.64 -24.05 16.02
CA ASP A 742 22.67 -25.08 15.96
C ASP A 742 22.60 -25.77 14.58
N ALA A 743 23.56 -25.41 13.72
CA ALA A 743 23.65 -25.91 12.36
C ALA A 743 24.63 -27.09 12.24
N SER A 744 24.67 -28.01 13.21
CA SER A 744 25.52 -29.22 13.16
C SER A 744 25.05 -30.23 12.08
N GLY A 745 25.24 -29.87 10.81
CA GLY A 745 24.90 -30.67 9.64
C GLY A 745 26.13 -31.03 8.80
N SER A 746 26.17 -32.27 8.32
CA SER A 746 27.18 -32.72 7.36
C SER A 746 26.84 -32.26 5.94
N LEU A 747 27.82 -31.74 5.21
CA LEU A 747 27.65 -31.41 3.79
C LEU A 747 27.57 -32.65 2.91
N THR A 748 26.57 -32.66 2.03
CA THR A 748 26.41 -33.69 0.98
C THR A 748 26.51 -33.04 -0.39
N VAL A 749 27.42 -33.54 -1.23
CA VAL A 749 27.50 -33.14 -2.64
C VAL A 749 26.34 -33.80 -3.39
N THR A 750 25.38 -33.02 -3.85
CA THR A 750 24.22 -33.52 -4.62
C THR A 750 24.49 -33.50 -6.12
N GLU A 751 25.24 -32.51 -6.61
CA GLU A 751 25.64 -32.40 -8.01
C GLU A 751 27.13 -32.03 -8.11
N SER A 752 27.85 -32.61 -9.08
CA SER A 752 29.31 -32.46 -9.20
C SER A 752 29.79 -32.33 -10.64
N GLY A 753 28.93 -31.80 -11.52
CA GLY A 753 29.25 -31.64 -12.93
C GLY A 753 30.00 -30.34 -13.24
N PRO A 754 30.61 -30.25 -14.43
CA PRO A 754 31.45 -29.11 -14.83
C PRO A 754 30.68 -27.84 -15.27
N LEU A 755 29.35 -27.88 -15.34
CA LEU A 755 28.49 -26.71 -15.54
C LEU A 755 27.80 -26.27 -14.26
N MET A 756 27.49 -27.22 -13.38
CA MET A 756 26.82 -26.97 -12.11
C MET A 756 27.31 -27.94 -11.04
N VAL A 757 27.68 -27.36 -9.90
CA VAL A 757 27.97 -28.07 -8.65
C VAL A 757 26.95 -27.63 -7.60
N GLN A 758 26.42 -28.59 -6.85
CA GLN A 758 25.50 -28.33 -5.75
C GLN A 758 25.88 -29.12 -4.51
N ILE A 759 25.80 -28.42 -3.38
CA ILE A 759 26.05 -28.98 -2.04
C ILE A 759 24.84 -28.66 -1.17
N THR A 760 24.40 -29.64 -0.41
CA THR A 760 23.25 -29.52 0.48
C THR A 760 23.67 -29.77 1.92
N SER A 761 23.13 -28.99 2.85
CA SER A 761 23.18 -29.21 4.29
C SER A 761 21.76 -29.23 4.85
N SER A 762 21.44 -30.19 5.72
CA SER A 762 20.15 -30.25 6.40
C SER A 762 20.29 -29.75 7.83
N ILE A 763 19.41 -28.84 8.24
CA ILE A 763 19.49 -28.11 9.52
C ILE A 763 18.14 -28.23 10.23
N SER A 764 18.17 -28.59 11.51
CA SER A 764 17.00 -28.45 12.38
C SER A 764 16.88 -27.00 12.85
N ILE A 765 15.68 -26.43 12.76
CA ILE A 765 15.39 -25.07 13.21
C ILE A 765 14.45 -25.15 14.40
N GLY A 766 14.88 -24.66 15.55
CA GLY A 766 14.05 -24.68 16.75
C GLY A 766 13.62 -26.11 17.14
N ALA A 767 12.37 -26.26 17.56
CA ALA A 767 11.86 -27.53 18.07
C ALA A 767 11.10 -28.36 17.01
N GLU A 768 10.44 -27.70 16.05
CA GLU A 768 9.49 -28.35 15.14
C GLU A 768 9.80 -28.10 13.66
N SER A 769 10.79 -27.26 13.35
CA SER A 769 11.10 -26.84 11.99
C SER A 769 12.42 -27.42 11.48
N SER A 770 12.57 -27.48 10.17
CA SER A 770 13.82 -27.90 9.53
C SER A 770 13.98 -27.22 8.17
N MET A 771 15.21 -27.20 7.67
CA MET A 771 15.49 -26.74 6.32
C MET A 771 16.63 -27.48 5.65
N ASP A 772 16.56 -27.57 4.33
CA ASP A 772 17.71 -27.89 3.48
C ASP A 772 18.28 -26.60 2.90
N VAL A 773 19.57 -26.37 3.13
CA VAL A 773 20.35 -25.27 2.55
C VAL A 773 21.14 -25.81 1.38
N ARG A 774 20.82 -25.36 0.17
CA ARG A 774 21.51 -25.74 -1.06
C ARG A 774 22.38 -24.59 -1.57
N TYR A 775 23.68 -24.85 -1.66
CA TYR A 775 24.67 -23.97 -2.28
C TYR A 775 24.91 -24.44 -3.71
N THR A 776 24.65 -23.59 -4.69
CA THR A 776 24.80 -23.91 -6.13
C THR A 776 25.79 -22.95 -6.77
N LEU A 777 26.76 -23.51 -7.48
CA LEU A 777 27.70 -22.79 -8.33
C LEU A 777 27.40 -23.17 -9.77
N TYR A 778 27.33 -22.18 -10.64
CA TYR A 778 27.25 -22.38 -12.09
C TYR A 778 28.55 -21.91 -12.74
N LYS A 779 28.94 -22.57 -13.82
CA LYS A 779 29.98 -22.07 -14.70
C LYS A 779 29.56 -20.69 -15.28
N ASP A 780 30.49 -19.80 -15.57
CA ASP A 780 30.26 -18.49 -16.20
C ASP A 780 29.40 -17.50 -15.39
N LEU A 781 28.81 -17.89 -14.24
CA LEU A 781 28.03 -17.02 -13.37
C LEU A 781 28.82 -16.69 -12.08
N PRO A 782 29.19 -15.42 -11.84
CA PRO A 782 30.05 -15.02 -10.72
C PRO A 782 29.25 -14.83 -9.41
N TYR A 783 28.41 -15.80 -9.06
CA TYR A 783 27.57 -15.77 -7.87
C TYR A 783 27.51 -17.13 -7.17
N LEU A 784 27.51 -17.10 -5.84
CA LEU A 784 27.11 -18.25 -5.03
C LEU A 784 25.59 -18.19 -4.83
N PHE A 785 24.85 -19.13 -5.43
CA PHE A 785 23.40 -19.22 -5.25
C PHE A 785 23.06 -20.05 -4.02
N ILE A 786 22.12 -19.57 -3.21
CA ILE A 786 21.65 -20.21 -1.99
C ILE A 786 20.14 -20.39 -2.09
N SER A 787 19.67 -21.63 -1.92
CA SER A 787 18.25 -21.97 -1.81
C SER A 787 18.01 -22.59 -0.44
N LEU A 788 16.99 -22.11 0.26
CA LEU A 788 16.52 -22.62 1.54
C LEU A 788 15.16 -23.26 1.31
N ASP A 789 15.06 -24.58 1.48
CA ASP A 789 13.78 -25.29 1.46
C ASP A 789 13.40 -25.62 2.90
N ILE A 790 12.40 -24.91 3.42
CA ILE A 790 12.08 -24.84 4.85
C ILE A 790 10.71 -25.50 5.08
N ASP A 791 10.61 -26.43 6.05
CA ASP A 791 9.33 -26.81 6.67
C ASP A 791 9.21 -26.00 7.97
N TRP A 792 8.46 -24.91 7.89
CA TRP A 792 8.35 -23.89 8.95
C TRP A 792 7.14 -24.16 9.85
N ARG A 793 7.42 -24.42 11.12
CA ARG A 793 6.44 -24.78 12.17
C ARG A 793 6.55 -23.94 13.43
N GLU A 794 7.62 -23.16 13.59
CA GLU A 794 7.76 -22.25 14.73
C GLU A 794 6.68 -21.17 14.72
N ARG A 795 6.14 -20.84 15.90
CA ARG A 795 5.14 -19.78 16.10
C ARG A 795 5.73 -18.64 16.89
N TYR A 796 5.26 -17.43 16.63
CA TYR A 796 5.77 -16.19 17.25
C TYR A 796 7.29 -16.10 17.14
N SER A 797 7.78 -16.40 15.94
CA SER A 797 9.20 -16.55 15.67
C SER A 797 9.55 -15.92 14.34
N LEU A 798 10.75 -15.34 14.27
CA LEU A 798 11.37 -14.79 13.06
C LEU A 798 12.70 -15.53 12.83
N LEU A 799 12.87 -16.09 11.63
CA LEU A 799 14.14 -16.67 11.18
C LEU A 799 14.91 -15.66 10.33
N THR A 800 16.19 -15.49 10.65
CA THR A 800 17.10 -14.60 9.91
C THR A 800 18.37 -15.35 9.51
N TYR A 801 19.02 -14.90 8.43
CA TYR A 801 20.36 -15.34 8.04
C TYR A 801 21.32 -14.16 8.05
N THR A 802 22.44 -14.29 8.76
CA THR A 802 23.46 -13.26 8.90
C THR A 802 24.75 -13.69 8.22
N ILE A 803 25.31 -12.79 7.41
CA ILE A 803 26.63 -12.91 6.79
C ILE A 803 27.54 -11.85 7.46
N PRO A 804 28.36 -12.24 8.44
CA PRO A 804 29.32 -11.32 9.02
C PRO A 804 30.40 -10.98 8.01
N THR A 805 30.73 -9.70 7.87
CA THR A 805 31.78 -9.24 6.94
C THR A 805 32.85 -8.40 7.60
N GLY A 806 33.98 -8.25 6.91
CA GLY A 806 35.06 -7.31 7.24
C GLY A 806 34.88 -5.93 6.62
N TYR A 807 33.80 -5.67 5.89
CA TYR A 807 33.52 -4.36 5.31
C TYR A 807 33.08 -3.39 6.40
N LYS A 808 33.75 -2.23 6.50
CA LYS A 808 33.53 -1.22 7.54
C LYS A 808 33.15 0.15 6.96
N GLY A 809 32.51 0.16 5.78
CA GLY A 809 31.98 1.36 5.17
C GLY A 809 30.96 2.05 6.09
N ARG A 810 30.87 3.38 5.98
CA ARG A 810 29.89 4.17 6.74
C ARG A 810 28.45 3.92 6.28
N TRP A 811 28.29 3.62 5.00
CA TRP A 811 27.01 3.49 4.34
C TRP A 811 26.85 2.08 3.76
N ALA A 812 25.64 1.57 3.85
CA ALA A 812 25.18 0.37 3.16
C ALA A 812 24.13 0.79 2.13
N ARG A 813 24.17 0.15 0.97
CA ARG A 813 23.30 0.47 -0.16
C ARG A 813 22.18 -0.54 -0.28
N PHE A 814 20.96 -0.08 -0.42
CA PHE A 814 19.77 -0.91 -0.53
C PHE A 814 19.03 -0.57 -1.82
N GLY A 815 18.64 -1.58 -2.59
CA GLY A 815 17.81 -1.39 -3.77
C GLY A 815 16.46 -0.77 -3.41
N THR A 816 15.96 0.12 -4.26
CA THR A 816 14.61 0.67 -4.17
C THR A 816 13.93 0.57 -5.53
N PRO A 817 12.59 0.70 -5.63
CA PRO A 817 11.93 0.79 -6.91
C PRO A 817 12.55 1.93 -7.77
N PHE A 818 13.08 1.58 -8.93
CA PHE A 818 13.85 2.46 -9.82
C PHE A 818 14.98 3.28 -9.15
N GLY A 819 15.70 2.69 -8.20
CA GLY A 819 16.81 3.38 -7.57
C GLY A 819 17.53 2.55 -6.51
N SER A 820 18.25 3.25 -5.64
CA SER A 820 18.81 2.67 -4.42
C SER A 820 19.08 3.76 -3.40
N ILE A 821 19.01 3.45 -2.12
CA ILE A 821 19.30 4.37 -1.02
C ILE A 821 20.51 3.93 -0.20
N ASP A 822 21.28 4.89 0.29
CA ASP A 822 22.36 4.66 1.25
C ASP A 822 21.83 4.90 2.68
N ARG A 823 21.86 3.86 3.52
CA ARG A 823 21.54 3.94 4.96
C ARG A 823 22.81 3.79 5.78
N SER A 824 22.79 4.30 7.02
CA SER A 824 23.92 4.12 7.93
C SER A 824 24.20 2.63 8.12
N ALA A 825 25.47 2.24 8.06
CA ALA A 825 25.92 0.89 8.41
C ALA A 825 26.63 0.85 9.77
N GLN A 826 26.67 1.99 10.48
CA GLN A 826 27.39 2.14 11.76
C GLN A 826 26.40 2.34 12.91
N SER A 827 26.52 1.51 13.94
CA SER A 827 25.67 1.61 15.13
C SER A 827 25.93 2.85 15.98
N GLY A 828 24.95 3.15 16.86
CA GLY A 828 25.13 4.11 17.95
C GLY A 828 24.42 5.47 17.80
N SER A 829 23.90 5.82 16.63
CA SER A 829 22.94 6.94 16.51
C SER A 829 21.52 6.43 16.72
N THR A 830 20.62 7.25 17.27
CA THR A 830 19.22 6.82 17.47
C THR A 830 18.51 6.59 16.15
N GLU A 831 18.90 7.32 15.10
CA GLU A 831 18.41 7.11 13.74
C GLU A 831 18.83 5.74 13.23
N HIS A 832 20.11 5.36 13.34
CA HIS A 832 20.57 4.03 12.93
C HIS A 832 19.90 2.93 13.74
N GLU A 833 19.78 3.10 15.05
CA GLU A 833 19.11 2.12 15.89
C GLU A 833 17.61 2.02 15.60
N ALA A 834 16.99 2.98 14.90
CA ALA A 834 15.61 2.88 14.40
C ALA A 834 15.46 1.97 13.18
N HIS A 835 16.57 1.70 12.47
CA HIS A 835 16.69 0.83 11.30
C HIS A 835 17.09 -0.61 11.71
N TRP A 836 16.41 -1.19 12.70
CA TRP A 836 16.66 -2.60 13.08
C TRP A 836 16.11 -3.60 12.06
N GLU A 837 15.23 -3.14 11.19
CA GLU A 837 14.83 -3.79 9.96
C GLU A 837 14.48 -2.75 8.90
N ASP A 838 14.96 -2.99 7.70
CA ASP A 838 14.94 -2.08 6.56
C ASP A 838 14.27 -2.72 5.35
N PRO A 839 13.46 -1.96 4.60
CA PRO A 839 12.96 -2.41 3.31
C PRO A 839 14.07 -2.30 2.26
N ALA A 840 14.19 -3.30 1.40
CA ALA A 840 14.94 -3.18 0.15
C ALA A 840 14.29 -3.98 -0.98
N SER A 841 14.27 -3.40 -2.17
CA SER A 841 13.84 -4.05 -3.41
C SER A 841 14.89 -5.07 -3.83
N ARG A 842 14.82 -6.26 -3.24
CA ARG A 842 15.51 -7.50 -3.63
C ARG A 842 17.04 -7.49 -3.55
N TRP A 843 17.72 -6.38 -3.27
CA TRP A 843 19.18 -6.42 -3.09
C TRP A 843 19.69 -5.42 -2.07
N ALA A 844 20.80 -5.77 -1.43
CA ALA A 844 21.54 -4.89 -0.53
C ALA A 844 23.05 -5.15 -0.66
N ALA A 845 23.86 -4.12 -0.40
CA ALA A 845 25.30 -4.19 -0.51
C ALA A 845 26.00 -3.44 0.62
N ILE A 846 27.11 -4.01 1.09
CA ILE A 846 28.03 -3.38 2.03
C ILE A 846 29.41 -3.24 1.37
N THR A 847 30.06 -2.09 1.56
CA THR A 847 31.36 -1.79 0.95
C THR A 847 32.40 -1.37 1.99
N ASP A 848 33.67 -1.34 1.60
CA ASP A 848 34.77 -0.77 2.41
C ASP A 848 34.82 0.77 2.34
N GLY A 849 33.86 1.42 1.68
CA GLY A 849 33.86 2.87 1.41
C GLY A 849 34.77 3.30 0.25
N MET A 850 35.58 2.40 -0.31
CA MET A 850 36.40 2.63 -1.51
C MET A 850 35.83 1.93 -2.76
N GLY A 851 34.59 1.43 -2.66
CA GLY A 851 33.86 0.80 -3.78
C GLY A 851 34.02 -0.71 -3.89
N ARG A 852 34.86 -1.36 -3.06
CA ARG A 852 34.89 -2.83 -2.97
C ARG A 852 33.89 -3.30 -1.94
N GLY A 853 33.11 -4.31 -2.28
CA GLY A 853 32.05 -4.78 -1.40
C GLY A 853 31.47 -6.09 -1.84
N LEU A 854 30.48 -6.53 -1.06
CA LEU A 854 29.65 -7.69 -1.33
C LEU A 854 28.23 -7.19 -1.54
N ALA A 855 27.53 -7.80 -2.49
CA ALA A 855 26.10 -7.62 -2.72
C ALA A 855 25.38 -8.95 -2.53
N VAL A 856 24.20 -8.89 -1.92
CA VAL A 856 23.26 -10.00 -1.84
C VAL A 856 22.05 -9.65 -2.66
N ILE A 857 21.66 -10.57 -3.54
CA ILE A 857 20.52 -10.44 -4.45
C ILE A 857 19.51 -11.51 -4.08
N SER A 858 18.32 -11.13 -3.71
CA SER A 858 17.19 -11.99 -3.37
C SER A 858 16.20 -12.08 -4.52
N GLU A 859 15.48 -13.19 -4.61
CA GLU A 859 14.34 -13.31 -5.49
C GLU A 859 13.12 -12.52 -5.00
N SER A 860 12.80 -12.61 -3.71
CA SER A 860 11.53 -12.15 -3.12
C SER A 860 11.60 -11.89 -1.61
N THR A 861 12.77 -11.52 -1.09
CA THR A 861 12.99 -11.10 0.31
C THR A 861 13.18 -9.59 0.38
N TYR A 862 12.45 -8.95 1.30
CA TYR A 862 12.37 -7.49 1.37
C TYR A 862 12.81 -6.90 2.72
N GLY A 863 12.93 -7.70 3.78
CA GLY A 863 13.43 -7.29 5.10
C GLY A 863 14.93 -7.53 5.26
N TRP A 864 15.66 -6.48 5.63
CA TRP A 864 17.13 -6.50 5.72
C TRP A 864 17.62 -5.76 6.97
N ARG A 865 18.86 -6.01 7.38
CA ARG A 865 19.59 -5.12 8.29
C ARG A 865 21.06 -5.16 7.94
N ILE A 866 21.72 -4.00 7.89
CA ILE A 866 23.18 -3.93 7.76
C ILE A 866 23.73 -3.06 8.89
N SER A 867 24.53 -3.66 9.77
CA SER A 867 25.10 -2.96 10.92
C SER A 867 26.49 -3.50 11.26
N ASP A 868 27.47 -2.61 11.38
CA ASP A 868 28.85 -2.89 11.80
C ASP A 868 29.55 -4.00 11.02
N GLY A 869 29.22 -4.18 9.74
CA GLY A 869 29.80 -5.22 8.90
C GLY A 869 28.91 -6.46 8.73
N ASP A 870 27.88 -6.62 9.56
CA ASP A 870 26.96 -7.74 9.47
C ASP A 870 25.82 -7.41 8.51
N LEU A 871 25.65 -8.23 7.46
CA LEU A 871 24.51 -8.16 6.55
C LEU A 871 23.53 -9.28 6.92
N ARG A 872 22.30 -8.92 7.27
CA ARG A 872 21.26 -9.83 7.72
C ARG A 872 20.03 -9.75 6.83
N LEU A 873 19.47 -10.91 6.49
CA LEU A 873 18.19 -11.06 5.80
C LEU A 873 17.13 -11.56 6.79
N SER A 874 15.94 -10.96 6.76
CA SER A 874 14.74 -11.50 7.41
C SER A 874 14.09 -12.50 6.46
N LEU A 875 14.12 -13.79 6.79
CA LEU A 875 13.78 -14.86 5.85
C LEU A 875 12.28 -15.21 5.87
N ILE A 876 11.77 -15.50 7.05
CA ILE A 876 10.39 -15.91 7.28
C ILE A 876 10.03 -15.64 8.74
N ARG A 877 8.77 -15.28 9.00
CA ARG A 877 8.23 -15.14 10.35
C ARG A 877 6.86 -15.81 10.46
N SER A 878 6.34 -15.98 11.67
CA SER A 878 5.04 -16.60 11.90
C SER A 878 4.35 -15.94 13.09
N VAL A 879 3.34 -15.15 12.78
CA VAL A 879 2.45 -14.42 13.70
C VAL A 879 1.00 -14.58 13.21
N HIS A 880 0.01 -14.10 13.95
CA HIS A 880 -1.36 -14.10 13.45
C HIS A 880 -1.52 -13.15 12.26
N SER A 881 -2.41 -13.50 11.32
CA SER A 881 -2.69 -12.71 10.12
C SER A 881 -3.38 -11.37 10.40
N SER A 882 -4.01 -11.20 11.56
CA SER A 882 -4.64 -9.93 11.96
C SER A 882 -4.76 -9.83 13.48
N ASP A 883 -4.93 -8.60 13.97
CA ASP A 883 -5.09 -8.31 15.39
C ASP A 883 -6.45 -8.84 15.93
N ASP A 884 -6.44 -9.38 17.16
CA ASP A 884 -7.51 -10.19 17.82
C ASP A 884 -8.85 -9.44 18.06
N LYS A 885 -9.00 -8.23 17.55
CA LYS A 885 -10.08 -7.29 17.89
C LYS A 885 -11.40 -7.56 17.15
N ASN A 886 -11.41 -8.36 16.08
CA ASN A 886 -12.65 -8.66 15.34
C ASN A 886 -13.20 -10.06 15.71
N PRO A 887 -14.33 -10.15 16.47
CA PRO A 887 -14.90 -11.41 16.93
C PRO A 887 -15.54 -12.20 15.78
N GLY A 888 -14.71 -12.86 14.96
CA GLY A 888 -15.18 -13.55 13.75
C GLY A 888 -14.06 -14.10 12.88
N VAL A 889 -12.88 -13.49 12.96
CA VAL A 889 -11.75 -13.74 12.07
C VAL A 889 -10.93 -14.96 12.51
N SER A 890 -10.40 -15.69 11.53
CA SER A 890 -9.48 -16.82 11.74
C SER A 890 -8.11 -16.33 12.25
N THR A 891 -7.68 -16.84 13.40
CA THR A 891 -6.35 -16.61 13.99
C THR A 891 -5.32 -17.62 13.49
N ASP A 892 -5.31 -17.86 12.17
CA ASP A 892 -4.32 -18.76 11.55
C ASP A 892 -2.93 -18.08 11.52
N PHE A 893 -1.88 -18.89 11.43
CA PHE A 893 -0.51 -18.44 11.14
C PHE A 893 -0.25 -18.64 9.63
N PRO A 894 -0.34 -17.58 8.80
CA PRO A 894 -0.39 -17.72 7.34
C PRO A 894 0.90 -18.28 6.73
N ASP A 895 2.03 -18.11 7.42
CA ASP A 895 3.34 -18.55 6.95
C ASP A 895 3.74 -19.95 7.48
N ILE A 896 2.92 -20.64 8.25
CA ILE A 896 3.20 -22.04 8.63
C ILE A 896 3.09 -22.96 7.41
N GLY A 897 4.12 -23.75 7.15
CA GLY A 897 4.16 -24.68 6.03
C GLY A 897 5.49 -24.71 5.30
N ARG A 898 5.47 -25.11 4.04
CA ARG A 898 6.69 -25.27 3.22
C ARG A 898 6.98 -24.03 2.41
N HIS A 899 8.25 -23.61 2.42
CA HIS A 899 8.71 -22.43 1.71
C HIS A 899 10.04 -22.69 1.01
N THR A 900 10.23 -22.06 -0.15
CA THR A 900 11.52 -21.98 -0.82
C THR A 900 11.98 -20.52 -0.85
N ILE A 901 13.17 -20.25 -0.33
CA ILE A 901 13.79 -18.92 -0.27
C ILE A 901 15.09 -18.93 -1.05
N ARG A 902 15.23 -18.02 -2.02
CA ARG A 902 16.42 -17.97 -2.89
C ARG A 902 17.09 -16.61 -2.86
N PHE A 903 18.39 -16.63 -2.71
CA PHE A 903 19.26 -15.46 -2.84
C PHE A 903 20.64 -15.86 -3.35
N ALA A 904 21.42 -14.89 -3.82
CA ALA A 904 22.73 -15.06 -4.42
C ALA A 904 23.70 -14.04 -3.81
N ILE A 905 24.95 -14.47 -3.61
CA ILE A 905 26.02 -13.63 -3.08
C ILE A 905 27.06 -13.42 -4.19
N GLY A 906 27.42 -12.16 -4.45
CA GLY A 906 28.46 -11.78 -5.40
C GLY A 906 29.21 -10.53 -4.95
N THR A 907 30.20 -10.09 -5.74
CA THR A 907 30.86 -8.80 -5.45
C THR A 907 29.89 -7.65 -5.77
N TYR A 908 29.92 -6.58 -4.98
CA TYR A 908 29.21 -5.36 -5.33
C TYR A 908 29.81 -4.74 -6.59
N GLN A 909 28.95 -4.31 -7.53
CA GLN A 909 29.33 -3.59 -8.73
C GLN A 909 28.38 -2.42 -8.99
N GLY A 910 28.93 -1.21 -9.06
CA GLY A 910 28.18 0.02 -9.40
C GLY A 910 28.10 0.32 -10.90
N ARG A 911 28.81 -0.42 -11.74
CA ARG A 911 28.74 -0.30 -13.21
C ARG A 911 28.83 -1.67 -13.84
N CYS A 912 28.28 -1.79 -15.04
CA CYS A 912 28.58 -2.91 -15.91
C CYS A 912 30.02 -2.78 -16.42
N SER A 913 30.76 -3.89 -16.44
CA SER A 913 32.13 -3.96 -16.95
C SER A 913 32.44 -5.39 -17.38
N ASP A 914 33.14 -5.55 -18.51
CA ASP A 914 33.61 -6.85 -19.01
C ASP A 914 32.50 -7.92 -19.13
N GLY A 915 31.29 -7.50 -19.57
CA GLY A 915 30.13 -8.38 -19.72
C GLY A 915 29.38 -8.68 -18.42
N ARG A 916 29.84 -8.16 -17.28
CA ARG A 916 29.19 -8.34 -15.98
C ARG A 916 28.12 -7.29 -15.71
N PRO A 917 26.90 -7.67 -15.29
CA PRO A 917 25.88 -6.71 -14.87
C PRO A 917 26.26 -6.04 -13.55
N ASN A 918 25.92 -4.76 -13.41
CA ASN A 918 25.95 -4.09 -12.10
C ASN A 918 24.95 -4.77 -11.12
N SER A 919 25.09 -4.51 -9.82
CA SER A 919 24.28 -5.21 -8.81
C SER A 919 22.77 -4.96 -8.92
N ALA A 920 22.35 -3.78 -9.39
CA ALA A 920 20.94 -3.48 -9.61
C ALA A 920 20.38 -4.25 -10.83
N GLN A 921 21.12 -4.26 -11.94
CA GLN A 921 20.80 -5.05 -13.13
C GLN A 921 20.72 -6.54 -12.78
N ALA A 922 21.68 -7.06 -12.02
CA ALA A 922 21.68 -8.47 -11.61
C ALA A 922 20.44 -8.84 -10.78
N ALA A 923 19.89 -7.91 -9.98
CA ALA A 923 18.65 -8.14 -9.24
C ALA A 923 17.44 -8.39 -10.16
N ASP A 924 17.43 -7.80 -11.34
CA ASP A 924 16.38 -8.02 -12.35
C ASP A 924 16.63 -9.25 -13.22
N LEU A 925 17.90 -9.62 -13.46
CA LEU A 925 18.26 -10.74 -14.33
C LEU A 925 18.16 -12.11 -13.65
N LEU A 926 18.75 -12.26 -12.45
CA LEU A 926 19.09 -13.58 -11.90
C LEU A 926 17.90 -14.50 -11.65
N TYR A 927 16.74 -13.94 -11.34
CA TYR A 927 15.55 -14.71 -10.97
C TYR A 927 14.39 -14.59 -11.95
N THR A 928 14.57 -13.92 -13.08
CA THR A 928 13.62 -13.97 -14.21
C THR A 928 14.16 -14.97 -15.22
N PRO A 929 13.63 -16.21 -15.26
CA PRO A 929 14.16 -17.27 -16.11
C PRO A 929 13.89 -16.97 -17.59
N ALA A 930 14.72 -17.55 -18.46
CA ALA A 930 14.40 -17.59 -19.88
C ALA A 930 13.20 -18.51 -20.13
N LEU A 931 12.43 -18.19 -21.18
CA LEU A 931 11.22 -18.92 -21.53
C LEU A 931 11.52 -19.97 -22.60
N THR A 932 11.18 -21.23 -22.37
CA THR A 932 11.29 -22.27 -23.39
C THR A 932 10.00 -22.35 -24.21
N TYR A 933 10.10 -22.44 -25.53
CA TYR A 933 8.94 -22.52 -26.43
C TYR A 933 9.21 -23.44 -27.62
N THR A 934 8.13 -23.89 -28.28
CA THR A 934 8.23 -24.68 -29.52
C THR A 934 8.16 -23.76 -30.73
N GLY A 935 9.25 -23.66 -31.46
CA GLY A 935 9.33 -22.78 -32.63
C GLY A 935 10.76 -22.54 -33.08
N ASP A 936 10.89 -21.81 -34.19
CA ASP A 936 12.18 -21.35 -34.68
C ASP A 936 12.78 -20.25 -33.78
N GLY A 937 14.07 -19.96 -33.99
CA GLY A 937 14.74 -18.92 -33.22
C GLY A 937 14.35 -17.52 -33.70
N ILE A 938 14.41 -16.56 -32.79
CA ILE A 938 14.15 -15.14 -33.00
C ILE A 938 15.48 -14.40 -32.86
N ALA A 939 15.85 -13.63 -33.87
CA ALA A 939 17.08 -12.85 -33.84
C ALA A 939 16.92 -11.64 -32.90
N SER A 940 17.96 -11.34 -32.12
CA SER A 940 18.03 -10.08 -31.39
C SER A 940 18.02 -8.89 -32.34
N PHE A 941 17.42 -7.79 -31.89
CA PHE A 941 17.45 -6.50 -32.59
C PHE A 941 18.00 -5.35 -31.74
N LEU A 942 18.39 -5.62 -30.48
CA LEU A 942 18.96 -4.66 -29.55
C LEU A 942 20.34 -5.15 -29.10
N HIS A 943 21.35 -4.30 -29.21
CA HIS A 943 22.71 -4.64 -28.80
C HIS A 943 23.31 -3.47 -28.04
N TRP A 944 23.53 -3.66 -26.74
CA TRP A 944 24.17 -2.66 -25.88
C TRP A 944 25.68 -2.71 -26.07
N ILE A 945 26.26 -1.56 -26.40
CA ILE A 945 27.71 -1.39 -26.53
C ILE A 945 28.33 -1.11 -25.15
N ASP A 946 27.66 -0.28 -24.35
CA ASP A 946 28.03 0.05 -22.98
C ASP A 946 26.79 0.60 -22.26
N THR A 947 26.47 0.10 -21.07
CA THR A 947 25.41 0.68 -20.22
C THR A 947 25.96 1.57 -19.11
N GLY A 948 27.27 1.51 -18.82
CA GLY A 948 27.88 2.15 -17.66
C GLY A 948 27.19 1.71 -16.36
N SER A 949 26.71 2.64 -15.53
CA SER A 949 25.95 2.33 -14.30
C SER A 949 24.45 2.17 -14.50
N LEU A 950 23.95 2.37 -15.72
CA LEU A 950 22.53 2.28 -16.04
C LEU A 950 22.07 0.82 -16.05
N ALA A 951 21.06 0.50 -15.23
CA ALA A 951 20.36 -0.77 -15.28
C ALA A 951 19.19 -0.67 -16.29
N VAL A 952 19.11 -1.62 -17.19
CA VAL A 952 18.03 -1.79 -18.18
C VAL A 952 17.00 -2.73 -17.56
N GLY A 953 15.91 -2.16 -17.06
CA GLY A 953 14.95 -2.87 -16.22
C GLY A 953 13.79 -3.51 -16.99
N TRP A 954 13.26 -2.83 -18.01
CA TRP A 954 12.04 -3.28 -18.68
C TRP A 954 11.99 -2.90 -20.15
N ILE A 955 11.29 -3.69 -20.96
CA ILE A 955 10.94 -3.35 -22.34
C ILE A 955 9.47 -3.69 -22.59
N LYS A 956 8.80 -2.81 -23.32
CA LYS A 956 7.41 -2.99 -23.71
C LYS A 956 7.12 -2.32 -25.04
N GLU A 957 5.96 -2.58 -25.59
CA GLU A 957 5.42 -1.84 -26.73
C GLU A 957 4.94 -0.44 -26.30
N CYS A 958 4.90 0.51 -27.23
CA CYS A 958 4.28 1.81 -26.97
C CYS A 958 2.75 1.69 -26.85
N GLU A 959 2.13 2.54 -26.02
CA GLU A 959 0.68 2.53 -25.82
C GLU A 959 -0.09 2.97 -27.08
N GLU A 960 0.44 3.94 -27.85
CA GLU A 960 -0.24 4.47 -29.05
C GLU A 960 0.62 4.45 -30.33
N ALA A 961 1.94 4.56 -30.20
CA ALA A 961 2.86 4.62 -31.34
C ALA A 961 3.30 3.23 -31.83
N ASN A 962 3.79 3.16 -33.07
CA ASN A 962 4.48 1.96 -33.56
C ASN A 962 5.94 1.99 -33.08
N GLY A 963 6.24 1.22 -32.06
CA GLY A 963 7.58 1.19 -31.48
C GLY A 963 7.63 0.52 -30.13
N ILE A 964 8.78 0.67 -29.48
CA ILE A 964 9.05 0.11 -28.15
C ILE A 964 9.47 1.19 -27.17
N ILE A 965 9.21 0.93 -25.89
CA ILE A 965 9.73 1.67 -24.74
C ILE A 965 10.75 0.80 -24.02
N ILE A 966 11.94 1.32 -23.79
CA ILE A 966 12.96 0.71 -22.93
C ILE A 966 13.05 1.55 -21.65
N ARG A 967 12.80 0.92 -20.50
CA ARG A 967 12.91 1.54 -19.18
C ARG A 967 14.28 1.24 -18.58
N CYS A 968 14.98 2.29 -18.19
CA CYS A 968 16.28 2.18 -17.55
C CYS A 968 16.32 3.02 -16.27
N HIS A 969 17.14 2.64 -15.30
CA HIS A 969 17.34 3.42 -14.08
C HIS A 969 18.77 3.33 -13.58
N GLU A 970 19.25 4.42 -13.00
CA GLU A 970 20.58 4.50 -12.41
C GLU A 970 20.48 4.25 -10.89
N CYS A 971 21.37 3.40 -10.34
CA CYS A 971 21.38 3.07 -8.90
C CYS A 971 22.75 3.30 -8.23
N ALA A 972 23.77 3.77 -8.94
CA ALA A 972 25.09 3.95 -8.36
C ALA A 972 25.35 5.40 -7.90
N GLY A 973 24.51 6.35 -8.31
CA GLY A 973 24.71 7.78 -8.13
C GLY A 973 25.71 8.37 -9.13
N ALA A 974 25.86 7.77 -10.32
CA ALA A 974 26.83 8.19 -11.32
C ALA A 974 26.17 8.87 -12.54
N GLU A 975 26.93 9.77 -13.17
CA GLU A 975 26.61 10.35 -14.48
C GLU A 975 27.35 9.57 -15.58
N GLY A 976 26.73 9.42 -16.74
CA GLY A 976 27.35 8.71 -17.85
C GLY A 976 26.59 8.78 -19.16
N VAL A 977 27.04 7.98 -20.13
CA VAL A 977 26.41 7.84 -21.45
C VAL A 977 26.35 6.36 -21.78
N ALA A 978 25.15 5.82 -21.87
CA ALA A 978 24.94 4.47 -22.39
C ALA A 978 24.88 4.52 -23.93
N LYS A 979 25.26 3.43 -24.58
CA LYS A 979 25.29 3.30 -26.03
C LYS A 979 24.52 2.07 -26.45
N LEU A 980 23.46 2.29 -27.19
CA LEU A 980 22.60 1.25 -27.73
C LEU A 980 22.74 1.25 -29.26
N SER A 981 22.88 0.06 -29.82
CA SER A 981 22.78 -0.18 -31.25
C SER A 981 21.61 -1.11 -31.54
N PHE A 982 21.03 -0.99 -32.72
CA PHE A 982 19.88 -1.79 -33.11
C PHE A 982 19.94 -2.20 -34.58
N SER A 983 19.36 -3.37 -34.86
CA SER A 983 19.40 -3.97 -36.20
C SER A 983 18.18 -3.62 -37.06
N LEU A 984 17.10 -3.16 -36.43
CA LEU A 984 15.87 -2.70 -37.09
C LEU A 984 15.95 -1.21 -37.47
N PRO A 985 15.28 -0.77 -38.55
CA PRO A 985 15.34 0.61 -39.02
C PRO A 985 14.38 1.52 -38.22
N TYR A 986 14.82 1.98 -37.05
CA TYR A 986 14.10 2.97 -36.26
C TYR A 986 14.31 4.39 -36.84
N GLY A 987 13.21 5.14 -36.95
CA GLY A 987 13.19 6.50 -37.50
C GLY A 987 13.32 7.58 -36.46
N LEU A 988 12.97 7.27 -35.21
CA LEU A 988 12.93 8.22 -34.11
C LEU A 988 13.40 7.54 -32.81
N ALA A 989 14.25 8.24 -32.07
CA ALA A 989 14.65 7.89 -30.71
C ALA A 989 14.44 9.13 -29.83
N GLU A 990 13.76 8.99 -28.71
CA GLU A 990 13.46 10.12 -27.82
C GLU A 990 13.26 9.69 -26.37
N PHE A 991 13.56 10.60 -25.45
CA PHE A 991 13.13 10.47 -24.07
C PHE A 991 11.65 10.80 -23.97
N VAL A 992 10.90 9.95 -23.26
CA VAL A 992 9.50 10.17 -22.88
C VAL A 992 9.35 10.09 -21.37
N ASP A 993 8.26 10.63 -20.85
CA ASP A 993 7.88 10.40 -19.45
C ASP A 993 7.13 9.07 -19.25
N LEU A 994 6.62 8.78 -18.05
CA LEU A 994 5.92 7.51 -17.78
C LEU A 994 4.61 7.37 -18.55
N LEU A 995 4.01 8.49 -18.99
CA LEU A 995 2.80 8.54 -19.81
C LEU A 995 3.12 8.60 -21.31
N GLU A 996 4.37 8.32 -21.70
CA GLU A 996 4.87 8.33 -23.07
C GLU A 996 4.82 9.68 -23.79
N ARG A 997 4.74 10.78 -23.03
CA ARG A 997 4.76 12.13 -23.60
C ARG A 997 6.20 12.51 -23.95
N PRO A 998 6.47 12.98 -25.19
CA PRO A 998 7.79 13.44 -25.62
C PRO A 998 8.44 14.44 -24.68
N GLN A 999 9.72 14.24 -24.37
CA GLN A 999 10.55 15.19 -23.61
C GLN A 999 11.66 15.78 -24.48
N SER A 1000 12.46 14.93 -25.15
CA SER A 1000 13.54 15.38 -26.05
C SER A 1000 14.01 14.26 -26.97
N GLU A 1001 14.38 14.62 -28.20
CA GLU A 1001 14.88 13.69 -29.21
C GLU A 1001 16.37 13.38 -29.06
N LEU A 1002 16.76 12.19 -29.49
CA LEU A 1002 18.14 11.71 -29.57
C LEU A 1002 18.54 11.46 -31.03
N ALA A 1003 19.76 11.83 -31.36
CA ALA A 1003 20.29 11.60 -32.70
C ALA A 1003 20.57 10.11 -32.94
N ILE A 1004 19.97 9.54 -33.97
CA ILE A 1004 20.30 8.21 -34.48
C ILE A 1004 21.43 8.34 -35.51
N VAL A 1005 22.59 7.75 -35.20
CA VAL A 1005 23.76 7.75 -36.10
C VAL A 1005 24.18 6.32 -36.37
N ARG A 1006 24.04 5.87 -37.62
CA ARG A 1006 24.39 4.48 -38.04
C ARG A 1006 23.67 3.42 -37.19
N ASN A 1007 22.37 3.60 -36.95
CA ASN A 1007 21.53 2.74 -36.09
C ASN A 1007 22.05 2.62 -34.65
N GLN A 1008 22.67 3.68 -34.14
CA GLN A 1008 23.09 3.78 -32.76
C GLN A 1008 22.57 5.05 -32.13
N VAL A 1009 22.30 4.98 -30.83
CA VAL A 1009 21.91 6.11 -30.00
C VAL A 1009 22.82 6.18 -28.77
N SER A 1010 23.21 7.41 -28.42
CA SER A 1010 23.92 7.71 -27.16
C SER A 1010 22.92 8.29 -26.18
N ILE A 1011 22.80 7.65 -25.02
CA ILE A 1011 21.78 7.92 -24.01
C ILE A 1011 22.49 8.53 -22.80
N PRO A 1012 22.57 9.87 -22.69
CA PRO A 1012 23.10 10.51 -21.50
C PRO A 1012 22.18 10.27 -20.30
N TYR A 1013 22.76 10.01 -19.14
CA TYR A 1013 22.03 9.83 -17.89
C TYR A 1013 22.73 10.51 -16.72
N LYS A 1014 21.92 10.97 -15.77
CA LYS A 1014 22.35 11.60 -14.51
C LYS A 1014 22.27 10.62 -13.34
N PRO A 1015 22.91 10.95 -12.19
CA PRO A 1015 22.78 10.17 -10.97
C PRO A 1015 21.31 9.88 -10.62
N TYR A 1016 20.99 8.62 -10.34
CA TYR A 1016 19.66 8.15 -9.95
C TYR A 1016 18.52 8.39 -10.94
N GLN A 1017 18.82 8.70 -12.21
CA GLN A 1017 17.81 9.04 -13.21
C GLN A 1017 17.04 7.79 -13.68
N LEU A 1018 15.71 7.89 -13.69
CA LEU A 1018 14.77 7.04 -14.39
C LEU A 1018 14.63 7.54 -15.83
N ILE A 1019 14.80 6.63 -16.78
CA ILE A 1019 14.77 6.89 -18.21
C ILE A 1019 13.71 6.01 -18.86
N SER A 1020 12.88 6.63 -19.69
CA SER A 1020 12.03 5.91 -20.64
C SER A 1020 12.45 6.33 -22.04
N LEU A 1021 13.05 5.41 -22.79
CA LEU A 1021 13.50 5.62 -24.15
C LEU A 1021 12.46 5.05 -25.10
N ARG A 1022 11.86 5.89 -25.95
CA ARG A 1022 11.02 5.45 -27.06
C ARG A 1022 11.86 5.28 -28.33
N LEU A 1023 11.72 4.13 -28.98
CA LEU A 1023 12.22 3.87 -30.33
C LEU A 1023 11.04 3.59 -31.25
N SER A 1024 10.79 4.45 -32.24
CA SER A 1024 9.68 4.29 -33.19
C SER A 1024 10.16 3.86 -34.56
N PHE A 1025 9.45 2.92 -35.17
CA PHE A 1025 9.75 2.42 -36.51
C PHE A 1025 9.57 3.52 -37.57
N LEU A 1026 10.31 3.40 -38.68
CA LEU A 1026 10.14 4.28 -39.86
C LEU A 1026 8.77 4.13 -40.54
#